data_AF-A0AAW3TE60-F1
#
_entry.id   AF-A0AAW3TE60-F1
#
_cell.length_a   1.000
_cell.length_b   1.000
_cell.length_c   1.000
_cell.angle_alpha   90.00
_cell.angle_beta   90.00
_cell.angle_gamma   90.00
#
_symmetry.space_group_name_H-M   'P 1'
#
loop_
_entity.id
_entity.type
_entity.pdbx_description
1 polymer ?
#
loop_
_entity_poly.entity_id
_entity_poly.type
_entity_poly.pdbx_seq_one_letter_code
_entity_poly.pdbx_strand_id
1 'polypeptide(L)'
;MDEKTLSFIEKAKSVYGDTYSYNKSIYTGSNIKLTITCKHHGDFEQTPSNHLKYHCSKCSKEAQNKAKLVEASSVYLDKVLAVHDNKYDLSKIIYTGAKNKVTVGCFEHGLFEIRAQHFLAGSGCKQCGKKNARLKTIEAASKAFELKARKVHGDRFDYSKVNYNGTTTKVTITCPDHGDYLQTPRKHLEGSGCHKCAIDNSITRLSTSEFVERAKIVHKNKYDYSKTQFIKSHENLIITCEEHGDFSQNPHNHLGGAGCKLCANKKVSYTTADFIDRAKKRHGSYYLYEKTTYVSSKIKVLITCPMHGTFYQKPVLHLQGYGCNRCAAIKRGKDSSSSTAEFIQYANFIHDFKWNYEKTNYINNHTKVVITCDIHGDFEQTPGSHKAGRGCPKCGITKSTESGKIKYEEFLLRAQDVHGDKYLYDLVEYSAYGEKVSIKCLLHGVFNQSPTSHIRGAGCPTCGLESSREKQRIPHHVILKKANEVHNFKYSYAECSDENSDGKLLVYCPEHGGFEQRIDAHLRGVGCPECTSIKRNIQTDEFISRSLKIHKGRYGYDHVNCNGTDTLLKIECYKHGIFEQVASQHLKGSGCRDCYVDSTKLTLENYLKDCKKIHGDKYGYSKLEYNTIRDKVIITCHTHGDFLQTAHDHKHGGGCPKCAEYFRNLDNKDPDTPCHIYYLQLKTEHLIFYKVGITTKSVEERFYRLKKDNTKILDQLSALTTLDKAIVAEQTILEEFEEYRLLMSDTLVLSGGGTECFADDVLGMHGLELEDYIT
;
A
#
# COMPACT_ATOMS: atom_id res chain seq x y z
N MET A 1 75.57 -28.50 59.99
CA MET A 1 75.62 -28.89 58.57
C MET A 1 77.01 -29.45 58.33
N ASP A 2 77.14 -30.64 57.76
CA ASP A 2 78.43 -31.29 57.50
C ASP A 2 79.24 -30.53 56.43
N GLU A 3 80.56 -30.59 56.53
CA GLU A 3 81.52 -29.87 55.67
C GLU A 3 81.34 -30.19 54.17
N LYS A 4 80.88 -31.41 53.87
CA LYS A 4 80.61 -31.86 52.50
C LYS A 4 79.33 -31.24 51.93
N THR A 5 78.27 -31.07 52.72
CA THR A 5 77.06 -30.32 52.31
C THR A 5 77.36 -28.85 52.06
N LEU A 6 78.17 -28.20 52.90
CA LEU A 6 78.55 -26.80 52.70
C LEU A 6 79.34 -26.59 51.40
N SER A 7 80.32 -27.47 51.13
CA SER A 7 81.10 -27.43 49.89
C SER A 7 80.25 -27.61 48.63
N PHE A 8 79.22 -28.48 48.68
CA PHE A 8 78.27 -28.62 47.57
C PHE A 8 77.42 -27.36 47.36
N ILE A 9 76.90 -26.77 48.44
CA ILE A 9 76.06 -25.57 48.38
C ILE A 9 76.86 -24.38 47.80
N GLU A 10 78.13 -24.22 48.18
CA GLU A 10 79.01 -23.17 47.61
C GLU A 10 79.23 -23.37 46.10
N LYS A 11 79.49 -24.60 45.66
CA LYS A 11 79.61 -24.93 44.22
C LYS A 11 78.29 -24.74 43.46
N ALA A 12 77.15 -25.06 44.07
CA ALA A 12 75.85 -24.87 43.44
C ALA A 12 75.46 -23.37 43.35
N LYS A 13 75.85 -22.56 44.35
CA LYS A 13 75.69 -21.10 44.33
C LYS A 13 76.62 -20.41 43.32
N SER A 14 77.82 -20.91 43.07
CA SER A 14 78.70 -20.32 42.05
C SER A 14 78.19 -20.52 40.62
N VAL A 15 77.46 -21.63 40.35
CA VAL A 15 76.88 -21.93 39.02
C VAL A 15 75.55 -21.21 38.79
N TYR A 16 74.67 -21.17 39.79
CA TYR A 16 73.28 -20.67 39.62
C TYR A 16 72.98 -19.37 40.38
N GLY A 17 73.95 -18.79 41.10
CA GLY A 17 73.75 -17.63 41.95
C GLY A 17 72.66 -17.87 43.00
N ASP A 18 71.79 -16.86 43.17
CA ASP A 18 70.69 -16.87 44.14
C ASP A 18 69.38 -17.51 43.63
N THR A 19 69.39 -18.21 42.49
CA THR A 19 68.14 -18.73 41.89
C THR A 19 67.52 -19.92 42.66
N TYR A 20 68.31 -20.63 43.46
CA TYR A 20 67.88 -21.78 44.26
C TYR A 20 68.24 -21.60 45.74
N SER A 21 67.40 -22.10 46.63
CA SER A 21 67.65 -22.19 48.06
C SER A 21 67.92 -23.64 48.47
N TYR A 22 68.88 -23.82 49.36
CA TYR A 22 69.41 -25.14 49.77
C TYR A 22 69.17 -25.41 51.26
N ASN A 23 68.26 -24.67 51.90
CA ASN A 23 68.01 -24.75 53.35
C ASN A 23 67.54 -26.13 53.82
N LYS A 24 67.04 -26.98 52.90
CA LYS A 24 66.57 -28.35 53.15
C LYS A 24 67.47 -29.42 52.52
N SER A 25 68.62 -29.04 51.95
CA SER A 25 69.51 -29.96 51.26
C SER A 25 70.52 -30.58 52.24
N ILE A 26 70.62 -31.91 52.27
CA ILE A 26 71.65 -32.66 53.01
C ILE A 26 72.41 -33.53 52.02
N TYR A 27 73.73 -33.38 51.93
CA TYR A 27 74.59 -34.12 51.01
C TYR A 27 75.09 -35.41 51.67
N THR A 28 74.63 -36.56 51.17
CA THR A 28 75.05 -37.89 51.66
C THR A 28 75.83 -38.70 50.62
N GLY A 29 75.94 -38.21 49.37
CA GLY A 29 76.70 -38.84 48.29
C GLY A 29 76.29 -38.30 46.91
N SER A 30 77.15 -38.49 45.89
CA SER A 30 76.97 -37.91 44.55
C SER A 30 75.75 -38.44 43.78
N ASN A 31 75.32 -39.66 44.08
CA ASN A 31 74.19 -40.34 43.43
C ASN A 31 72.89 -40.32 44.24
N ILE A 32 72.91 -39.71 45.43
CA ILE A 32 71.73 -39.61 46.29
C ILE A 32 71.05 -38.27 46.02
N LYS A 33 69.72 -38.28 45.87
CA LYS A 33 68.96 -37.06 45.59
C LYS A 33 68.94 -36.16 46.83
N LEU A 34 69.06 -34.87 46.61
CA LEU A 34 68.88 -33.85 47.63
C LEU A 34 67.72 -32.91 47.25
N THR A 35 67.06 -32.39 48.27
CA THR A 35 65.90 -31.50 48.13
C THR A 35 66.39 -30.07 47.96
N ILE A 36 66.08 -29.47 46.80
CA ILE A 36 66.46 -28.10 46.43
C ILE A 36 65.19 -27.29 46.24
N THR A 37 65.17 -26.05 46.72
CA THR A 37 64.03 -25.17 46.56
C THR A 37 64.29 -24.20 45.41
N CYS A 38 63.49 -24.28 44.34
CA CYS A 38 63.45 -23.26 43.29
C CYS A 38 62.62 -22.06 43.76
N LYS A 39 63.16 -20.84 43.65
CA LYS A 39 62.42 -19.63 44.04
C LYS A 39 61.11 -19.43 43.25
N HIS A 40 60.99 -19.97 42.04
CA HIS A 40 59.79 -19.85 41.20
C HIS A 40 58.82 -21.04 41.29
N HIS A 41 59.31 -22.25 41.58
CA HIS A 41 58.51 -23.49 41.45
C HIS A 41 58.49 -24.39 42.69
N GLY A 42 59.10 -23.94 43.80
CA GLY A 42 59.12 -24.66 45.07
C GLY A 42 60.15 -25.80 45.15
N ASP A 43 59.96 -26.69 46.12
CA ASP A 43 60.89 -27.80 46.43
C ASP A 43 60.86 -28.88 45.33
N PHE A 44 62.03 -29.35 44.92
CA PHE A 44 62.20 -30.47 43.99
C PHE A 44 63.46 -31.27 44.34
N GLU A 45 63.53 -32.53 43.89
CA GLU A 45 64.65 -33.42 44.20
C GLU A 45 65.51 -33.70 42.96
N GLN A 46 66.82 -33.51 43.09
CA GLN A 46 67.80 -33.88 42.07
C GLN A 46 69.08 -34.40 42.71
N THR A 47 69.83 -35.23 41.98
CA THR A 47 71.18 -35.62 42.42
C THR A 47 72.13 -34.44 42.30
N PRO A 48 73.14 -34.32 43.17
CA PRO A 48 74.15 -33.25 43.14
C PRO A 48 74.74 -33.02 41.75
N SER A 49 75.12 -34.10 41.05
CA SER A 49 75.72 -34.04 39.71
C SER A 49 74.77 -33.53 38.63
N ASN A 50 73.47 -33.85 38.74
CA ASN A 50 72.47 -33.39 37.77
C ASN A 50 72.07 -31.95 38.04
N HIS A 51 71.94 -31.55 39.30
CA HIS A 51 71.62 -30.16 39.65
C HIS A 51 72.70 -29.19 39.17
N LEU A 52 73.99 -29.54 39.27
CA LEU A 52 75.10 -28.71 38.78
C LEU A 52 75.14 -28.53 37.25
N LYS A 53 74.39 -29.34 36.49
CA LYS A 53 74.37 -29.33 35.02
C LYS A 53 73.03 -28.86 34.43
N TYR A 54 71.93 -29.09 35.14
CA TYR A 54 70.58 -28.86 34.63
C TYR A 54 69.77 -28.02 35.62
N HIS A 55 68.99 -27.07 35.09
CA HIS A 55 68.03 -26.31 35.89
C HIS A 55 66.86 -27.18 36.36
N CYS A 56 66.03 -26.63 37.26
CA CYS A 56 64.76 -27.25 37.60
C CYS A 56 63.93 -27.53 36.34
N SER A 57 63.41 -28.75 36.24
CA SER A 57 62.69 -29.24 35.06
C SER A 57 61.50 -28.38 34.63
N LYS A 58 60.87 -27.65 35.57
CA LYS A 58 59.80 -26.69 35.28
C LYS A 58 60.34 -25.41 34.63
N CYS A 59 61.42 -24.82 35.15
CA CYS A 59 62.09 -23.67 34.52
C CYS A 59 62.60 -24.01 33.11
N SER A 60 63.20 -25.19 32.91
CA SER A 60 63.69 -25.61 31.60
C SER A 60 62.56 -25.79 30.58
N LYS A 61 61.40 -26.34 31.01
CA LYS A 61 60.21 -26.44 30.16
C LYS A 61 59.62 -25.08 29.81
N GLU A 62 59.59 -24.14 30.76
CA GLU A 62 59.13 -22.77 30.51
C GLU A 62 60.04 -22.04 29.51
N ALA A 63 61.37 -22.17 29.64
CA ALA A 63 62.32 -21.58 28.71
C ALA A 63 62.19 -22.16 27.29
N GLN A 64 62.05 -23.49 27.17
CA GLN A 64 61.83 -24.14 25.86
C GLN A 64 60.50 -23.75 25.23
N ASN A 65 59.43 -23.65 26.02
CA ASN A 65 58.13 -23.20 25.52
C ASN A 65 58.18 -21.74 25.05
N LYS A 66 58.89 -20.86 25.77
CA LYS A 66 59.08 -19.46 25.38
C LYS A 66 59.83 -19.32 24.06
N ALA A 67 60.91 -20.09 23.86
CA ALA A 67 61.65 -20.11 22.61
C ALA A 67 60.80 -20.60 21.42
N LYS A 68 60.05 -21.70 21.60
CA LYS A 68 59.11 -22.21 20.59
C LYS A 68 57.99 -21.23 20.23
N LEU A 69 57.51 -20.45 21.20
CA LEU A 69 56.48 -19.43 20.98
C LEU A 69 57.00 -18.24 20.17
N VAL A 70 58.27 -17.84 20.34
CA VAL A 70 58.88 -16.76 19.57
C VAL A 70 59.05 -17.16 18.10
N GLU A 71 59.58 -18.36 17.85
CA GLU A 71 59.73 -18.91 16.48
C GLU A 71 58.37 -19.15 15.80
N ALA A 72 57.37 -19.63 16.54
CA ALA A 72 56.02 -19.80 16.01
C ALA A 72 55.32 -18.46 15.69
N SER A 73 55.69 -17.38 16.39
CA SER A 73 55.11 -16.05 16.16
C SER A 73 55.62 -15.40 14.88
N SER A 74 56.91 -15.55 14.54
CA SER A 74 57.46 -15.03 13.27
C SER A 74 56.86 -15.75 12.07
N VAL A 75 56.83 -17.09 12.11
CA VAL A 75 56.23 -17.92 11.04
C VAL A 75 54.73 -17.63 10.86
N TYR A 76 54.02 -17.28 11.93
CA TYR A 76 52.62 -16.90 11.87
C TYR A 76 52.41 -15.58 11.11
N LEU A 77 53.25 -14.57 11.36
CA LEU A 77 53.16 -13.27 10.69
C LEU A 77 53.41 -13.38 9.18
N ASP A 78 54.39 -14.17 8.75
CA ASP A 78 54.70 -14.39 7.33
C ASP A 78 53.53 -15.03 6.58
N LYS A 79 52.89 -16.03 7.19
CA LYS A 79 51.71 -16.70 6.61
C LYS A 79 50.49 -15.79 6.54
N VAL A 80 50.31 -14.91 7.53
CA VAL A 80 49.23 -13.92 7.54
C VAL A 80 49.40 -12.89 6.43
N LEU A 81 50.63 -12.41 6.22
CA LEU A 81 50.96 -11.48 5.13
C LEU A 81 50.64 -12.08 3.75
N ALA A 82 50.94 -13.36 3.55
CA ALA A 82 50.64 -14.06 2.29
C ALA A 82 49.13 -14.22 1.99
N VAL A 83 48.26 -14.20 3.01
CA VAL A 83 46.81 -14.42 2.84
C VAL A 83 46.04 -13.11 2.71
N HIS A 84 46.47 -12.06 3.43
CA HIS A 84 45.72 -10.80 3.51
C HIS A 84 46.41 -9.62 2.82
N ASP A 85 47.59 -9.83 2.23
CA ASP A 85 48.43 -8.78 1.65
C ASP A 85 48.59 -7.60 2.63
N ASN A 86 48.64 -6.37 2.10
CA ASN A 86 48.85 -5.14 2.85
C ASN A 86 47.56 -4.52 3.42
N LYS A 87 46.56 -5.35 3.78
CA LYS A 87 45.22 -4.86 4.21
C LYS A 87 45.11 -4.56 5.71
N TYR A 88 46.09 -5.02 6.50
CA TYR A 88 46.05 -4.92 7.96
C TYR A 88 47.40 -4.48 8.53
N ASP A 89 47.33 -3.71 9.62
CA ASP A 89 48.47 -3.40 10.47
C ASP A 89 48.71 -4.57 11.44
N LEU A 90 49.85 -5.23 11.25
CA LEU A 90 50.28 -6.41 12.00
C LEU A 90 51.23 -6.06 13.16
N SER A 91 51.56 -4.78 13.36
CA SER A 91 52.54 -4.32 14.37
C SER A 91 52.17 -4.67 15.81
N LYS A 92 50.88 -4.91 16.09
CA LYS A 92 50.35 -5.20 17.43
C LYS A 92 49.96 -6.67 17.64
N ILE A 93 50.33 -7.57 16.73
CA ILE A 93 49.98 -8.99 16.85
C ILE A 93 50.92 -9.68 17.84
N ILE A 94 50.34 -10.25 18.89
CA ILE A 94 51.03 -11.14 19.82
C ILE A 94 50.45 -12.54 19.64
N TYR A 95 51.20 -13.44 19.00
CA TYR A 95 50.76 -14.82 18.78
C TYR A 95 51.03 -15.69 20.01
N THR A 96 49.98 -16.18 20.64
CA THR A 96 50.07 -17.07 21.83
C THR A 96 49.52 -18.47 21.57
N GLY A 97 49.13 -18.77 20.32
CA GLY A 97 48.62 -20.08 19.90
C GLY A 97 47.42 -19.99 18.93
N ALA A 98 47.20 -21.05 18.14
CA ALA A 98 46.22 -21.07 17.04
C ALA A 98 44.75 -20.84 17.48
N LYS A 99 44.39 -21.30 18.69
CA LYS A 99 43.04 -21.14 19.26
C LYS A 99 42.83 -19.79 19.95
N ASN A 100 43.91 -19.07 20.23
CA ASN A 100 43.88 -17.80 20.95
C ASN A 100 43.58 -16.64 19.99
N LYS A 101 43.10 -15.53 20.56
CA LYS A 101 42.81 -14.31 19.81
C LYS A 101 44.07 -13.48 19.61
N VAL A 102 44.18 -12.88 18.44
CA VAL A 102 45.16 -11.86 18.08
C VAL A 102 44.44 -10.53 17.83
N THR A 103 45.09 -9.44 18.21
CA THR A 103 44.61 -8.08 17.96
C THR A 103 45.25 -7.56 16.68
N VAL A 104 44.42 -7.19 15.71
CA VAL A 104 44.84 -6.79 14.36
C VAL A 104 44.26 -5.41 14.06
N GLY A 105 45.05 -4.53 13.44
CA GLY A 105 44.57 -3.23 12.96
C GLY A 105 44.05 -3.33 11.52
N CYS A 106 42.81 -2.92 11.28
CA CYS A 106 42.31 -2.67 9.93
C CYS A 106 42.54 -1.19 9.57
N PHE A 107 43.16 -0.91 8.42
CA PHE A 107 43.38 0.46 7.97
C PHE A 107 42.09 1.27 7.76
N GLU A 108 40.97 0.61 7.42
CA GLU A 108 39.66 1.26 7.24
C GLU A 108 38.82 1.33 8.52
N HIS A 109 38.88 0.34 9.41
CA HIS A 109 37.90 0.15 10.49
C HIS A 109 38.51 0.04 11.90
N GLY A 110 39.82 0.28 12.05
CA GLY A 110 40.51 0.28 13.33
C GLY A 110 40.81 -1.12 13.89
N LEU A 111 41.11 -1.18 15.20
CA LEU A 111 41.56 -2.40 15.88
C LEU A 111 40.41 -3.39 16.10
N PHE A 112 40.67 -4.68 15.88
CA PHE A 112 39.72 -5.76 16.15
C PHE A 112 40.42 -7.05 16.60
N GLU A 113 39.68 -7.92 17.30
CA GLU A 113 40.17 -9.23 17.74
C GLU A 113 39.65 -10.35 16.84
N ILE A 114 40.53 -11.28 16.47
CA ILE A 114 40.19 -12.49 15.71
C ILE A 114 41.03 -13.67 16.19
N ARG A 115 40.50 -14.90 16.16
CA ARG A 115 41.32 -16.08 16.48
C ARG A 115 42.39 -16.30 15.43
N ALA A 116 43.59 -16.66 15.87
CA ALA A 116 44.76 -16.76 15.01
C ALA A 116 44.56 -17.74 13.83
N GLN A 117 43.99 -18.93 14.09
CA GLN A 117 43.69 -19.90 13.03
C GLN A 117 42.68 -19.41 12.00
N HIS A 118 41.68 -18.62 12.39
CA HIS A 118 40.66 -18.10 11.47
C HIS A 118 41.21 -16.95 10.64
N PHE A 119 42.12 -16.16 11.22
CA PHE A 119 42.83 -15.12 10.48
C PHE A 119 43.70 -15.73 9.39
N LEU A 120 44.47 -16.78 9.70
CA LEU A 120 45.21 -17.54 8.69
C LEU A 120 44.32 -18.18 7.61
N ALA A 121 43.12 -18.63 7.97
CA ALA A 121 42.16 -19.21 7.01
C ALA A 121 41.47 -18.18 6.10
N GLY A 122 41.90 -16.91 6.11
CA GLY A 122 41.35 -15.85 5.25
C GLY A 122 40.15 -15.09 5.82
N SER A 123 39.76 -15.36 7.08
CA SER A 123 38.76 -14.52 7.77
C SER A 123 39.40 -13.22 8.23
N GLY A 124 38.71 -12.08 8.10
CA GLY A 124 39.27 -10.77 8.44
C GLY A 124 38.26 -9.84 9.11
N CYS A 125 38.42 -8.53 8.89
CA CYS A 125 37.52 -7.53 9.46
C CYS A 125 36.05 -7.77 9.04
N LYS A 126 35.16 -7.92 10.02
CA LYS A 126 33.72 -8.18 9.78
C LYS A 126 33.03 -7.07 8.99
N GLN A 127 33.48 -5.81 9.12
CA GLN A 127 32.92 -4.67 8.40
C GLN A 127 33.32 -4.71 6.92
N CYS A 128 34.60 -4.94 6.62
CA CYS A 128 35.07 -5.19 5.25
C CYS A 128 34.39 -6.42 4.63
N GLY A 129 34.21 -7.49 5.39
CA GLY A 129 33.49 -8.70 4.96
C GLY A 129 32.04 -8.43 4.57
N LYS A 130 31.31 -7.61 5.35
CA LYS A 130 29.93 -7.19 5.03
C LYS A 130 29.86 -6.30 3.78
N LYS A 131 30.81 -5.36 3.62
CA LYS A 131 30.93 -4.49 2.42
C LYS A 131 31.14 -5.34 1.16
N ASN A 132 32.07 -6.29 1.21
CA ASN A 132 32.36 -7.19 0.08
C ASN A 132 31.22 -8.19 -0.21
N ALA A 133 30.55 -8.70 0.82
CA ALA A 133 29.37 -9.56 0.64
C ALA A 133 28.21 -8.80 -0.02
N ARG A 134 27.97 -7.55 0.40
CA ARG A 134 26.95 -6.68 -0.22
C ARG A 134 27.28 -6.38 -1.69
N LEU A 135 28.54 -6.11 -2.02
CA LEU A 135 28.98 -5.90 -3.40
C LEU A 135 28.74 -7.15 -4.27
N LYS A 136 29.05 -8.36 -3.77
CA LYS A 136 28.77 -9.62 -4.47
C LYS A 136 27.27 -9.85 -4.69
N THR A 137 26.43 -9.54 -3.70
CA THR A 137 24.96 -9.66 -3.83
C THR A 137 24.40 -8.67 -4.85
N ILE A 138 24.91 -7.45 -4.88
CA ILE A 138 24.54 -6.42 -5.86
C ILE A 138 24.95 -6.86 -7.27
N GLU A 139 26.15 -7.39 -7.45
CA GLU A 139 26.63 -7.87 -8.76
C GLU A 139 25.77 -9.04 -9.30
N ALA A 140 25.44 -10.01 -8.45
CA ALA A 140 24.53 -11.10 -8.81
C ALA A 140 23.12 -10.61 -9.14
N ALA A 141 22.62 -9.59 -8.42
CA ALA A 141 21.32 -8.99 -8.67
C ALA A 141 21.31 -8.13 -9.95
N SER A 142 22.39 -7.42 -10.27
CA SER A 142 22.57 -6.70 -11.54
C SER A 142 22.53 -7.67 -12.73
N LYS A 143 23.25 -8.79 -12.66
CA LYS A 143 23.22 -9.85 -13.69
C LYS A 143 21.82 -10.44 -13.86
N ALA A 144 21.09 -10.67 -12.76
CA ALA A 144 19.71 -11.14 -12.82
C ALA A 144 18.74 -10.11 -13.42
N PHE A 145 18.97 -8.81 -13.19
CA PHE A 145 18.20 -7.74 -13.81
C PHE A 145 18.48 -7.66 -15.32
N GLU A 146 19.74 -7.72 -15.73
CA GLU A 146 20.15 -7.72 -17.14
C GLU A 146 19.44 -8.82 -17.93
N LEU A 147 19.41 -10.06 -17.40
CA LEU A 147 18.74 -11.18 -18.05
C LEU A 147 17.23 -10.93 -18.25
N LYS A 148 16.58 -10.27 -17.29
CA LYS A 148 15.16 -9.90 -17.39
C LYS A 148 14.93 -8.75 -18.37
N ALA A 149 15.81 -7.77 -18.38
CA ALA A 149 15.73 -6.63 -19.28
C ALA A 149 15.92 -7.06 -20.75
N ARG A 150 16.87 -7.97 -21.02
CA ARG A 150 17.05 -8.57 -22.36
C ARG A 150 15.84 -9.38 -22.84
N LYS A 151 15.06 -10.01 -21.93
CA LYS A 151 13.80 -10.68 -22.32
C LYS A 151 12.72 -9.71 -22.82
N VAL A 152 12.73 -8.46 -22.34
CA VAL A 152 11.72 -7.44 -22.69
C VAL A 152 12.17 -6.63 -23.91
N HIS A 153 13.44 -6.23 -23.94
CA HIS A 153 13.97 -5.29 -24.95
C HIS A 153 14.91 -5.93 -25.97
N GLY A 154 15.22 -7.22 -25.86
CA GLY A 154 16.28 -7.87 -26.65
C GLY A 154 17.66 -7.28 -26.33
N ASP A 155 18.53 -7.22 -27.35
CA ASP A 155 19.89 -6.66 -27.25
C ASP A 155 19.96 -5.16 -27.59
N ARG A 156 18.85 -4.44 -27.44
CA ARG A 156 18.73 -3.01 -27.82
C ARG A 156 19.44 -2.04 -26.88
N PHE A 157 19.80 -2.47 -25.67
CA PHE A 157 20.43 -1.62 -24.66
C PHE A 157 21.65 -2.33 -24.06
N ASP A 158 22.66 -1.54 -23.71
CA ASP A 158 23.83 -2.00 -22.97
C ASP A 158 23.63 -1.76 -21.47
N TYR A 159 23.88 -2.81 -20.69
CA TYR A 159 23.68 -2.86 -19.24
C TYR A 159 25.01 -2.92 -18.46
N SER A 160 26.14 -2.75 -19.14
CA SER A 160 27.49 -2.82 -18.54
C SER A 160 27.70 -1.89 -17.34
N LYS A 161 26.92 -0.80 -17.24
CA LYS A 161 27.00 0.20 -16.15
C LYS A 161 25.88 0.06 -15.10
N VAL A 162 25.09 -1.02 -15.12
CA VAL A 162 23.96 -1.20 -14.20
C VAL A 162 24.42 -1.62 -12.81
N ASN A 163 24.10 -0.78 -11.82
CA ASN A 163 24.23 -1.08 -10.40
C ASN A 163 22.83 -1.25 -9.76
N TYR A 164 22.36 -2.50 -9.69
CA TYR A 164 21.01 -2.82 -9.23
C TYR A 164 20.95 -2.86 -7.69
N ASN A 165 20.33 -1.85 -7.09
CA ASN A 165 20.12 -1.75 -5.65
C ASN A 165 18.63 -1.57 -5.31
N GLY A 166 17.77 -2.43 -5.86
CA GLY A 166 16.32 -2.42 -5.64
C GLY A 166 15.49 -2.03 -6.88
N THR A 167 14.16 -2.03 -6.75
CA THR A 167 13.22 -1.81 -7.86
C THR A 167 12.91 -0.33 -8.11
N THR A 168 13.18 0.53 -7.14
CA THR A 168 12.81 1.96 -7.13
C THR A 168 13.99 2.91 -7.36
N THR A 169 15.21 2.44 -7.12
CA THR A 169 16.46 3.15 -7.37
C THR A 169 16.77 3.18 -8.86
N LYS A 170 17.11 4.35 -9.40
CA LYS A 170 17.42 4.51 -10.82
C LYS A 170 18.74 3.82 -11.16
N VAL A 171 18.76 3.11 -12.28
CA VAL A 171 19.95 2.47 -12.85
C VAL A 171 20.36 3.21 -14.12
N THR A 172 21.66 3.21 -14.41
CA THR A 172 22.22 3.75 -15.66
C THR A 172 22.15 2.67 -16.72
N ILE A 173 21.42 2.96 -17.80
CA ILE A 173 21.27 2.08 -18.96
C ILE A 173 21.84 2.84 -20.15
N THR A 174 22.64 2.16 -20.97
CA THR A 174 23.27 2.78 -22.13
C THR A 174 22.46 2.44 -23.37
N CYS A 175 21.93 3.47 -24.02
CA CYS A 175 21.36 3.35 -25.34
C CYS A 175 22.47 3.47 -26.40
N PRO A 176 22.56 2.57 -27.39
CA PRO A 176 23.53 2.67 -28.48
C PRO A 176 23.47 4.02 -29.22
N ASP A 177 22.27 4.59 -29.40
CA ASP A 177 22.07 5.81 -30.18
C ASP A 177 22.22 7.10 -29.34
N HIS A 178 21.83 7.07 -28.05
CA HIS A 178 21.70 8.27 -27.21
C HIS A 178 22.58 8.29 -25.96
N GLY A 179 23.40 7.26 -25.78
CA GLY A 179 24.30 7.11 -24.64
C GLY A 179 23.59 6.77 -23.33
N ASP A 180 24.26 7.07 -22.23
CA ASP A 180 23.83 6.72 -20.87
C ASP A 180 22.62 7.53 -20.42
N TYR A 181 21.58 6.86 -19.91
CA TYR A 181 20.41 7.50 -19.31
C TYR A 181 19.97 6.78 -18.03
N LEU A 182 19.27 7.51 -17.15
CA LEU A 182 18.80 7.00 -15.88
C LEU A 182 17.32 6.59 -15.94
N GLN A 183 17.02 5.36 -15.53
CA GLN A 183 15.65 4.85 -15.46
C GLN A 183 15.47 3.89 -14.29
N THR A 184 14.26 3.76 -13.76
CA THR A 184 13.99 2.77 -12.71
C THR A 184 13.84 1.37 -13.31
N PRO A 185 14.41 0.32 -12.68
CA PRO A 185 14.30 -1.07 -13.14
C PRO A 185 12.87 -1.53 -13.38
N ARG A 186 11.93 -1.15 -12.50
CA ARG A 186 10.52 -1.47 -12.65
C ARG A 186 9.95 -0.94 -13.97
N LYS A 187 10.10 0.34 -14.26
CA LYS A 187 9.58 0.96 -15.49
C LYS A 187 10.25 0.40 -16.73
N HIS A 188 11.55 0.09 -16.64
CA HIS A 188 12.27 -0.50 -17.76
C HIS A 188 11.73 -1.90 -18.10
N LEU A 189 11.50 -2.75 -17.08
CA LEU A 189 10.91 -4.09 -17.26
C LEU A 189 9.43 -4.05 -17.69
N GLU A 190 8.70 -2.98 -17.38
CA GLU A 190 7.34 -2.72 -17.89
C GLU A 190 7.33 -2.31 -19.38
N GLY A 191 8.50 -2.25 -20.05
CA GLY A 191 8.62 -1.98 -21.48
C GLY A 191 8.97 -0.53 -21.84
N SER A 192 9.27 0.33 -20.87
CA SER A 192 9.71 1.71 -21.16
C SER A 192 11.19 1.75 -21.53
N GLY A 193 11.51 2.10 -22.78
CA GLY A 193 12.88 2.25 -23.28
C GLY A 193 13.50 3.64 -23.06
N CYS A 194 14.50 4.00 -23.88
CA CYS A 194 15.11 5.33 -23.90
C CYS A 194 14.11 6.39 -24.36
N HIS A 195 13.97 7.48 -23.58
CA HIS A 195 13.09 8.59 -23.92
C HIS A 195 13.51 9.31 -25.22
N LYS A 196 14.82 9.42 -25.49
CA LYS A 196 15.32 10.01 -26.73
C LYS A 196 15.06 9.10 -27.93
N CYS A 197 15.18 7.77 -27.82
CA CYS A 197 14.71 6.85 -28.86
C CYS A 197 13.20 6.96 -29.11
N ALA A 198 12.41 7.14 -28.06
CA ALA A 198 10.97 7.30 -28.20
C ALA A 198 10.62 8.61 -28.92
N ILE A 199 11.39 9.68 -28.64
CA ILE A 199 11.29 10.98 -29.32
C ILE A 199 11.79 10.88 -30.76
N ASP A 200 12.93 10.23 -31.01
CA ASP A 200 13.51 10.10 -32.34
C ASP A 200 12.67 9.19 -33.24
N ASN A 201 12.10 8.09 -32.73
CA ASN A 201 11.09 7.31 -33.49
C ASN A 201 9.78 8.08 -33.73
N SER A 202 9.53 9.16 -32.99
CA SER A 202 8.43 10.09 -33.25
C SER A 202 8.81 11.25 -34.18
N ILE A 203 10.12 11.46 -34.45
CA ILE A 203 10.69 12.63 -35.15
C ILE A 203 11.55 12.24 -36.38
N THR A 204 11.79 10.95 -36.67
CA THR A 204 12.50 10.53 -37.88
C THR A 204 11.67 10.89 -39.11
N ARG A 205 12.20 11.88 -39.85
CA ARG A 205 11.65 12.51 -41.05
C ARG A 205 11.15 11.46 -42.05
N LEU A 206 9.83 11.26 -42.12
CA LEU A 206 9.21 10.61 -43.28
C LEU A 206 9.56 11.43 -44.52
N SER A 207 10.06 10.79 -45.57
CA SER A 207 10.15 11.44 -46.88
C SER A 207 8.74 11.66 -47.46
N THR A 208 8.57 12.63 -48.37
CA THR A 208 7.28 12.87 -49.02
C THR A 208 6.76 11.61 -49.73
N SER A 209 7.65 10.80 -50.31
CA SER A 209 7.32 9.51 -50.94
C SER A 209 6.79 8.48 -49.94
N GLU A 210 7.46 8.30 -48.79
CA GLU A 210 7.03 7.33 -47.78
C GLU A 210 5.70 7.72 -47.11
N PHE A 211 5.44 9.02 -46.95
CA PHE A 211 4.15 9.51 -46.46
C PHE A 211 3.02 9.13 -47.42
N VAL A 212 3.21 9.36 -48.73
CA VAL A 212 2.20 9.07 -49.76
C VAL A 212 1.89 7.58 -49.83
N GLU A 213 2.88 6.70 -49.76
CA GLU A 213 2.65 5.25 -49.75
C GLU A 213 1.80 4.80 -48.56
N ARG A 214 2.12 5.28 -47.36
CA ARG A 214 1.34 4.95 -46.16
C ARG A 214 -0.07 5.52 -46.21
N ALA A 215 -0.22 6.76 -46.69
CA ALA A 215 -1.51 7.41 -46.81
C ALA A 215 -2.42 6.68 -47.82
N LYS A 216 -1.85 6.20 -48.95
CA LYS A 216 -2.54 5.35 -49.93
C LYS A 216 -3.03 4.03 -49.33
N ILE A 217 -2.26 3.40 -48.44
CA ILE A 217 -2.67 2.18 -47.74
C ILE A 217 -3.84 2.46 -46.78
N VAL A 218 -3.71 3.48 -45.92
CA VAL A 218 -4.72 3.81 -44.91
C VAL A 218 -6.07 4.16 -45.54
N HIS A 219 -6.05 4.93 -46.63
CA HIS A 219 -7.27 5.39 -47.31
C HIS A 219 -7.64 4.58 -48.55
N LYS A 220 -6.97 3.45 -48.80
CA LYS A 220 -7.22 2.55 -49.94
C LYS A 220 -7.27 3.28 -51.30
N ASN A 221 -6.26 4.12 -51.58
CA ASN A 221 -6.15 4.94 -52.80
C ASN A 221 -7.29 5.93 -53.06
N LYS A 222 -8.00 6.41 -52.02
CA LYS A 222 -9.13 7.34 -52.17
C LYS A 222 -8.75 8.81 -52.46
N TYR A 223 -7.49 9.19 -52.28
CA TYR A 223 -7.03 10.59 -52.39
C TYR A 223 -5.84 10.70 -53.33
N ASP A 224 -5.76 11.82 -54.03
CA ASP A 224 -4.60 12.20 -54.84
C ASP A 224 -3.64 13.08 -54.02
N TYR A 225 -2.35 12.82 -54.18
CA TYR A 225 -1.26 13.44 -53.43
C TYR A 225 -0.26 14.16 -54.34
N SER A 226 -0.63 14.39 -55.61
CA SER A 226 0.22 15.04 -56.62
C SER A 226 0.71 16.43 -56.23
N LYS A 227 0.02 17.11 -55.31
CA LYS A 227 0.37 18.44 -54.77
C LYS A 227 0.93 18.41 -53.35
N THR A 228 1.15 17.22 -52.77
CA THR A 228 1.58 17.08 -51.39
C THR A 228 3.10 17.23 -51.26
N GLN A 229 3.56 18.18 -50.43
CA GLN A 229 4.98 18.30 -50.04
C GLN A 229 5.12 18.15 -48.53
N PHE A 230 5.83 17.12 -48.09
CA PHE A 230 6.04 16.84 -46.67
C PHE A 230 7.35 17.45 -46.18
N ILE A 231 7.25 18.48 -45.33
CA ILE A 231 8.40 19.19 -44.75
C ILE A 231 8.56 18.82 -43.27
N LYS A 232 7.49 18.88 -42.45
CA LYS A 232 7.49 18.59 -41.01
C LYS A 232 6.17 17.96 -40.54
N SER A 233 6.19 17.23 -39.42
CA SER A 233 5.05 16.46 -38.88
C SER A 233 3.85 17.28 -38.40
N HIS A 234 4.05 18.57 -38.11
CA HIS A 234 3.03 19.47 -37.56
C HIS A 234 2.47 20.47 -38.58
N GLU A 235 3.05 20.53 -39.78
CA GLU A 235 2.61 21.44 -40.84
C GLU A 235 1.56 20.75 -41.71
N ASN A 236 0.51 21.49 -42.10
CA ASN A 236 -0.60 20.89 -42.83
C ASN A 236 -0.24 20.65 -44.29
N LEU A 237 -0.63 19.49 -44.81
CA LEU A 237 -0.43 19.08 -46.19
C LEU A 237 -1.67 19.38 -47.02
N ILE A 238 -1.49 19.68 -48.30
CA ILE A 238 -2.57 19.74 -49.28
C ILE A 238 -2.78 18.33 -49.84
N ILE A 239 -4.01 17.84 -49.72
CA ILE A 239 -4.45 16.51 -50.18
C ILE A 239 -5.66 16.74 -51.08
N THR A 240 -5.71 16.08 -52.23
CA THR A 240 -6.78 16.26 -53.21
C THR A 240 -7.81 15.13 -53.07
N CYS A 241 -9.06 15.48 -52.82
CA CYS A 241 -10.19 14.56 -52.89
C CYS A 241 -10.85 14.67 -54.27
N GLU A 242 -11.01 13.56 -54.98
CA GLU A 242 -11.66 13.54 -56.30
C GLU A 242 -13.06 14.16 -56.28
N GLU A 243 -13.80 14.00 -55.18
CA GLU A 243 -15.19 14.48 -55.03
C GLU A 243 -15.31 15.92 -54.51
N HIS A 244 -14.33 16.41 -53.72
CA HIS A 244 -14.46 17.68 -52.97
C HIS A 244 -13.27 18.63 -53.14
N GLY A 245 -12.31 18.31 -54.00
CA GLY A 245 -11.14 19.13 -54.30
C GLY A 245 -10.04 19.09 -53.23
N ASP A 246 -9.13 20.07 -53.31
CA ASP A 246 -7.97 20.20 -52.45
C ASP A 246 -8.37 20.61 -51.02
N PHE A 247 -7.91 19.88 -50.01
CA PHE A 247 -8.13 20.20 -48.61
C PHE A 247 -6.83 20.06 -47.80
N SER A 248 -6.73 20.87 -46.74
CA SER A 248 -5.53 20.92 -45.89
C SER A 248 -5.71 20.08 -44.64
N GLN A 249 -4.74 19.22 -44.32
CA GLN A 249 -4.78 18.38 -43.13
C GLN A 249 -3.39 18.05 -42.57
N ASN A 250 -3.31 17.95 -41.24
CA ASN A 250 -2.10 17.53 -40.57
C ASN A 250 -1.73 16.06 -40.92
N PRO A 251 -0.46 15.75 -41.23
CA PRO A 251 0.01 14.42 -41.61
C PRO A 251 -0.29 13.32 -40.57
N HIS A 252 -0.09 13.61 -39.28
CA HIS A 252 -0.35 12.66 -38.19
C HIS A 252 -1.83 12.28 -38.15
N ASN A 253 -2.72 13.27 -38.27
CA ASN A 253 -4.16 13.04 -38.27
C ASN A 253 -4.61 12.28 -39.52
N HIS A 254 -4.01 12.56 -40.68
CA HIS A 254 -4.35 11.89 -41.93
C HIS A 254 -3.96 10.40 -41.93
N LEU A 255 -2.74 10.08 -41.46
CA LEU A 255 -2.29 8.69 -41.26
C LEU A 255 -3.08 7.97 -40.16
N GLY A 256 -3.63 8.71 -39.20
CA GLY A 256 -4.59 8.21 -38.21
C GLY A 256 -5.98 7.88 -38.76
N GLY A 257 -6.18 8.00 -40.09
CA GLY A 257 -7.43 7.63 -40.76
C GLY A 257 -8.46 8.77 -40.89
N ALA A 258 -8.13 10.00 -40.48
CA ALA A 258 -9.00 11.14 -40.71
C ALA A 258 -8.90 11.58 -42.18
N GLY A 259 -9.97 11.46 -42.96
CA GLY A 259 -10.03 11.88 -44.36
C GLY A 259 -10.65 13.28 -44.56
N CYS A 260 -11.06 13.56 -45.80
CA CYS A 260 -11.77 14.79 -46.14
C CYS A 260 -13.02 14.99 -45.25
N LYS A 261 -13.09 16.14 -44.58
CA LYS A 261 -14.19 16.49 -43.65
C LYS A 261 -15.55 16.50 -44.35
N LEU A 262 -15.61 16.78 -45.65
CA LEU A 262 -16.84 16.76 -46.44
C LEU A 262 -17.28 15.32 -46.77
N CYS A 263 -16.34 14.43 -47.12
CA CYS A 263 -16.62 12.99 -47.22
C CYS A 263 -17.06 12.38 -45.89
N ALA A 264 -16.42 12.76 -44.79
CA ALA A 264 -16.74 12.28 -43.44
C ALA A 264 -18.08 12.85 -42.92
N ASN A 265 -18.45 14.06 -43.35
CA ASN A 265 -19.74 14.70 -43.07
C ASN A 265 -20.81 14.45 -44.14
N LYS A 266 -20.77 13.33 -44.89
CA LYS A 266 -22.02 12.73 -45.37
C LYS A 266 -22.82 12.31 -44.12
N LYS A 267 -23.48 13.29 -43.49
CA LYS A 267 -24.42 13.11 -42.41
C LYS A 267 -25.52 12.23 -42.99
N VAL A 268 -25.51 10.96 -42.64
CA VAL A 268 -26.72 10.16 -42.72
C VAL A 268 -27.68 10.80 -41.72
N SER A 269 -28.54 11.67 -42.25
CA SER A 269 -29.75 12.09 -41.57
C SER A 269 -30.54 10.82 -41.29
N TYR A 270 -30.51 10.32 -40.05
CA TYR A 270 -31.37 9.20 -39.67
C TYR A 270 -32.82 9.59 -39.92
N THR A 271 -33.55 8.73 -40.61
CA THR A 271 -35.00 8.87 -40.70
C THR A 271 -35.65 8.46 -39.38
N THR A 272 -36.91 8.84 -39.16
CA THR A 272 -37.69 8.36 -38.01
C THR A 272 -37.75 6.83 -37.95
N ALA A 273 -37.79 6.15 -39.10
CA ALA A 273 -37.75 4.70 -39.16
C ALA A 273 -36.41 4.12 -38.66
N ASP A 274 -35.28 4.72 -39.05
CA ASP A 274 -33.95 4.29 -38.62
C ASP A 274 -33.74 4.45 -37.11
N PHE A 275 -34.26 5.54 -36.54
CA PHE A 275 -34.24 5.74 -35.09
C PHE A 275 -35.04 4.64 -34.37
N ILE A 276 -36.24 4.33 -34.86
CA ILE A 276 -37.13 3.33 -34.25
C ILE A 276 -36.51 1.93 -34.32
N ASP A 277 -35.93 1.53 -35.46
CA ASP A 277 -35.26 0.22 -35.59
C ASP A 277 -34.12 0.07 -34.58
N ARG A 278 -33.27 1.10 -34.44
CA ARG A 278 -32.16 1.08 -33.50
C ARG A 278 -32.62 1.12 -32.04
N ALA A 279 -33.68 1.88 -31.76
CA ALA A 279 -34.28 1.92 -30.43
C ALA A 279 -34.88 0.56 -30.05
N LYS A 280 -35.55 -0.12 -30.98
CA LYS A 280 -36.03 -1.51 -30.81
C LYS A 280 -34.89 -2.51 -30.63
N LYS A 281 -33.77 -2.38 -31.35
CA LYS A 281 -32.58 -3.22 -31.12
C LYS A 281 -31.99 -3.03 -29.72
N ARG A 282 -32.05 -1.82 -29.16
CA ARG A 282 -31.49 -1.51 -27.84
C ARG A 282 -32.40 -1.90 -26.68
N HIS A 283 -33.70 -1.64 -26.80
CA HIS A 283 -34.68 -1.81 -25.72
C HIS A 283 -35.69 -2.95 -25.97
N GLY A 284 -35.57 -3.69 -27.07
CA GLY A 284 -36.55 -4.69 -27.49
C GLY A 284 -37.88 -4.04 -27.93
N SER A 285 -38.99 -4.75 -27.73
CA SER A 285 -40.36 -4.27 -27.96
C SER A 285 -40.92 -3.45 -26.79
N TYR A 286 -40.07 -3.01 -25.84
CA TYR A 286 -40.54 -2.43 -24.57
C TYR A 286 -41.15 -1.04 -24.68
N TYR A 287 -40.72 -0.20 -25.63
CA TYR A 287 -41.29 1.13 -25.84
C TYR A 287 -42.06 1.18 -27.16
N LEU A 288 -43.18 1.89 -27.16
CA LEU A 288 -43.98 2.15 -28.35
C LEU A 288 -43.59 3.52 -28.94
N TYR A 289 -43.46 3.55 -30.27
CA TYR A 289 -42.97 4.72 -31.02
C TYR A 289 -44.00 5.28 -32.00
N GLU A 290 -45.29 4.98 -31.81
CA GLU A 290 -46.38 5.33 -32.74
C GLU A 290 -46.49 6.84 -32.99
N LYS A 291 -46.14 7.67 -32.01
CA LYS A 291 -46.20 9.14 -32.08
C LYS A 291 -44.80 9.78 -32.13
N THR A 292 -43.76 9.00 -32.42
CA THR A 292 -42.38 9.50 -32.42
C THR A 292 -42.07 10.16 -33.75
N THR A 293 -41.65 11.44 -33.72
CA THR A 293 -41.10 12.16 -34.88
C THR A 293 -39.64 12.50 -34.63
N TYR A 294 -38.71 11.96 -35.43
CA TYR A 294 -37.28 12.23 -35.28
C TYR A 294 -36.85 13.35 -36.22
N VAL A 295 -36.32 14.43 -35.65
CA VAL A 295 -35.76 15.57 -36.40
C VAL A 295 -34.23 15.59 -36.29
N SER A 296 -33.69 15.36 -35.09
CA SER A 296 -32.25 15.44 -34.82
C SER A 296 -31.90 14.72 -33.52
N SER A 297 -30.65 14.24 -33.42
CA SER A 297 -30.15 13.55 -32.23
C SER A 297 -30.15 14.42 -30.96
N LYS A 298 -30.21 15.75 -31.12
CA LYS A 298 -30.21 16.72 -30.03
C LYS A 298 -31.62 17.10 -29.55
N ILE A 299 -32.64 16.93 -30.38
CA ILE A 299 -34.02 17.34 -30.11
C ILE A 299 -34.75 16.17 -29.43
N LYS A 300 -35.47 16.43 -28.35
CA LYS A 300 -36.21 15.39 -27.62
C LYS A 300 -37.31 14.81 -28.49
N VAL A 301 -37.49 13.49 -28.44
CA VAL A 301 -38.55 12.75 -29.12
C VAL A 301 -39.54 12.19 -28.10
N LEU A 302 -40.79 12.07 -28.52
CA LEU A 302 -41.87 11.48 -27.72
C LEU A 302 -41.78 9.95 -27.79
N ILE A 303 -41.66 9.29 -26.64
CA ILE A 303 -41.55 7.84 -26.51
C ILE A 303 -42.63 7.38 -25.54
N THR A 304 -43.32 6.28 -25.85
CA THR A 304 -44.39 5.76 -24.99
C THR A 304 -43.89 4.59 -24.18
N CYS A 305 -43.89 4.74 -22.85
CA CYS A 305 -43.66 3.64 -21.92
C CYS A 305 -45.00 2.95 -21.62
N PRO A 306 -45.11 1.62 -21.78
CA PRO A 306 -46.33 0.89 -21.45
C PRO A 306 -46.77 1.07 -19.99
N MET A 307 -45.82 1.27 -19.06
CA MET A 307 -46.10 1.40 -17.62
C MET A 307 -46.46 2.84 -17.18
N HIS A 308 -45.91 3.87 -17.84
CA HIS A 308 -45.99 5.26 -17.33
C HIS A 308 -46.47 6.27 -18.37
N GLY A 309 -46.96 5.80 -19.52
CA GLY A 309 -47.42 6.64 -20.62
C GLY A 309 -46.28 7.32 -21.40
N THR A 310 -46.64 8.37 -22.12
CA THR A 310 -45.73 9.12 -23.01
C THR A 310 -44.78 10.02 -22.25
N PHE A 311 -43.50 10.03 -22.63
CA PHE A 311 -42.47 10.91 -22.06
C PHE A 311 -41.49 11.40 -23.14
N TYR A 312 -40.82 12.53 -22.87
CA TYR A 312 -39.84 13.13 -23.78
C TYR A 312 -38.41 12.73 -23.40
N GLN A 313 -37.61 12.30 -24.38
CA GLN A 313 -36.20 11.97 -24.17
C GLN A 313 -35.36 12.28 -25.40
N LYS A 314 -34.07 12.62 -25.21
CA LYS A 314 -33.15 12.83 -26.35
C LYS A 314 -32.85 11.49 -27.04
N PRO A 315 -32.93 11.39 -28.38
CA PRO A 315 -32.64 10.18 -29.14
C PRO A 315 -31.28 9.56 -28.81
N VAL A 316 -30.24 10.40 -28.67
CA VAL A 316 -28.88 9.91 -28.36
C VAL A 316 -28.82 9.19 -27.02
N LEU A 317 -29.50 9.71 -25.99
CA LEU A 317 -29.54 9.10 -24.66
C LEU A 317 -30.39 7.82 -24.68
N HIS A 318 -31.50 7.84 -25.42
CA HIS A 318 -32.34 6.66 -25.56
C HIS A 318 -31.59 5.51 -26.22
N LEU A 319 -30.86 5.78 -27.31
CA LEU A 319 -30.03 4.78 -27.99
C LEU A 319 -28.84 4.29 -27.15
N GLN A 320 -28.35 5.10 -26.20
CA GLN A 320 -27.34 4.67 -25.21
C GLN A 320 -27.91 3.69 -24.16
N GLY A 321 -29.24 3.55 -24.07
CA GLY A 321 -29.91 2.64 -23.15
C GLY A 321 -30.62 3.33 -21.98
N TYR A 322 -30.69 4.67 -21.96
CA TYR A 322 -31.51 5.37 -20.98
C TYR A 322 -32.99 5.25 -21.35
N GLY A 323 -33.82 4.89 -20.36
CA GLY A 323 -35.26 4.64 -20.53
C GLY A 323 -36.13 5.67 -19.83
N CYS A 324 -37.38 5.28 -19.53
CA CYS A 324 -38.31 6.09 -18.75
C CYS A 324 -37.77 6.37 -17.33
N ASN A 325 -37.74 7.64 -16.94
CA ASN A 325 -37.24 8.05 -15.62
C ASN A 325 -38.07 7.48 -14.46
N ARG A 326 -39.38 7.26 -14.65
CA ARG A 326 -40.26 6.63 -13.65
C ARG A 326 -39.91 5.14 -13.47
N CYS A 327 -39.71 4.40 -14.57
CA CYS A 327 -39.16 3.04 -14.49
C CYS A 327 -37.80 3.00 -13.78
N ALA A 328 -36.94 3.98 -14.03
CA ALA A 328 -35.62 4.08 -13.38
C ALA A 328 -35.70 4.47 -11.89
N ALA A 329 -36.71 5.25 -11.49
CA ALA A 329 -36.97 5.58 -10.08
C ALA A 329 -37.46 4.35 -9.30
N ILE A 330 -38.39 3.57 -9.89
CA ILE A 330 -38.88 2.31 -9.32
C ILE A 330 -37.74 1.28 -9.18
N LYS A 331 -36.86 1.15 -10.18
CA LYS A 331 -35.65 0.30 -10.08
C LYS A 331 -34.69 0.72 -8.97
N ARG A 332 -34.65 2.01 -8.61
CA ARG A 332 -33.79 2.57 -7.56
C ARG A 332 -34.42 2.54 -6.17
N GLY A 333 -35.62 1.99 -6.02
CA GLY A 333 -36.25 1.74 -4.71
C GLY A 333 -36.68 3.00 -3.95
N LYS A 334 -36.91 4.13 -4.62
CA LYS A 334 -37.30 5.39 -3.97
C LYS A 334 -38.81 5.57 -3.75
N ASP A 335 -39.66 4.78 -4.40
CA ASP A 335 -41.11 4.82 -4.19
C ASP A 335 -41.57 3.58 -3.40
N SER A 336 -41.81 3.76 -2.10
CA SER A 336 -42.27 2.73 -1.16
C SER A 336 -43.79 2.57 -1.11
N SER A 337 -44.54 3.27 -1.96
CA SER A 337 -45.99 3.08 -2.15
C SER A 337 -46.22 2.48 -3.51
N SER A 338 -46.28 1.15 -3.59
CA SER A 338 -46.75 0.45 -4.80
C SER A 338 -47.95 -0.40 -4.42
N SER A 339 -49.02 -0.34 -5.21
CA SER A 339 -50.19 -1.20 -5.00
C SER A 339 -49.90 -2.65 -5.40
N THR A 340 -50.70 -3.62 -4.92
CA THR A 340 -50.59 -5.03 -5.35
C THR A 340 -50.69 -5.18 -6.87
N ALA A 341 -51.52 -4.37 -7.53
CA ALA A 341 -51.63 -4.37 -8.99
C ALA A 341 -50.33 -3.92 -9.68
N GLU A 342 -49.68 -2.88 -9.17
CA GLU A 342 -48.39 -2.39 -9.72
C GLU A 342 -47.25 -3.39 -9.50
N PHE A 343 -47.23 -4.08 -8.35
CA PHE A 343 -46.29 -5.16 -8.10
C PHE A 343 -46.45 -6.29 -9.12
N ILE A 344 -47.69 -6.77 -9.34
CA ILE A 344 -47.99 -7.86 -10.26
C ILE A 344 -47.63 -7.49 -11.69
N GLN A 345 -47.93 -6.27 -12.13
CA GLN A 345 -47.56 -5.79 -13.47
C GLN A 345 -46.04 -5.78 -13.67
N TYR A 346 -45.28 -5.31 -12.67
CA TYR A 346 -43.82 -5.28 -12.76
C TYR A 346 -43.18 -6.68 -12.65
N ALA A 347 -43.77 -7.56 -11.83
CA ALA A 347 -43.33 -8.95 -11.70
C ALA A 347 -43.56 -9.74 -13.00
N ASN A 348 -44.73 -9.55 -13.64
CA ASN A 348 -45.01 -10.05 -14.99
C ASN A 348 -44.01 -9.53 -16.03
N PHE A 349 -43.62 -8.27 -15.95
CA PHE A 349 -42.64 -7.68 -16.87
C PHE A 349 -41.24 -8.31 -16.75
N ILE A 350 -40.74 -8.55 -15.53
CA ILE A 350 -39.41 -9.14 -15.34
C ILE A 350 -39.36 -10.59 -15.79
N HIS A 351 -40.43 -11.33 -15.55
CA HIS A 351 -40.48 -12.77 -15.75
C HIS A 351 -41.25 -13.18 -17.01
N ASP A 352 -41.58 -12.22 -17.88
CA ASP A 352 -42.28 -12.45 -19.15
C ASP A 352 -43.57 -13.28 -18.98
N PHE A 353 -44.42 -12.86 -18.03
CA PHE A 353 -45.71 -13.49 -17.70
C PHE A 353 -45.65 -14.97 -17.30
N LYS A 354 -44.48 -15.43 -16.84
CA LYS A 354 -44.24 -16.84 -16.48
C LYS A 354 -44.88 -17.33 -15.18
N TRP A 355 -45.43 -16.43 -14.36
CA TRP A 355 -45.93 -16.77 -13.02
C TRP A 355 -47.36 -16.27 -12.82
N ASN A 356 -48.15 -16.99 -12.04
CA ASN A 356 -49.49 -16.57 -11.62
C ASN A 356 -49.41 -15.89 -10.23
N TYR A 357 -50.19 -14.81 -10.05
CA TYR A 357 -50.20 -13.95 -8.86
C TYR A 357 -51.59 -13.79 -8.23
N GLU A 358 -52.55 -14.66 -8.54
CA GLU A 358 -53.92 -14.59 -8.00
C GLU A 358 -53.95 -14.60 -6.46
N LYS A 359 -52.98 -15.28 -5.83
CA LYS A 359 -52.84 -15.38 -4.37
C LYS A 359 -51.88 -14.34 -3.78
N THR A 360 -51.37 -13.43 -4.58
CA THR A 360 -50.37 -12.44 -4.16
C THR A 360 -51.04 -11.24 -3.49
N ASN A 361 -50.66 -10.95 -2.24
CA ASN A 361 -51.00 -9.70 -1.57
C ASN A 361 -49.73 -8.92 -1.20
N TYR A 362 -49.49 -7.78 -1.86
CA TYR A 362 -48.27 -7.00 -1.67
C TYR A 362 -48.47 -5.91 -0.61
N ILE A 363 -47.62 -5.92 0.41
CA ILE A 363 -47.62 -4.92 1.48
C ILE A 363 -46.37 -4.04 1.40
N ASN A 364 -45.18 -4.65 1.25
CA ASN A 364 -43.90 -3.95 1.12
C ASN A 364 -42.85 -4.87 0.48
N ASN A 365 -41.63 -4.37 0.23
CA ASN A 365 -40.59 -5.15 -0.46
C ASN A 365 -39.94 -6.29 0.36
N HIS A 366 -40.20 -6.35 1.68
CA HIS A 366 -39.57 -7.27 2.61
C HIS A 366 -40.50 -8.40 3.08
N THR A 367 -41.81 -8.18 3.08
CA THR A 367 -42.81 -9.20 3.40
C THR A 367 -42.93 -10.18 2.23
N LYS A 368 -42.84 -11.49 2.51
CA LYS A 368 -42.98 -12.52 1.48
C LYS A 368 -44.39 -12.52 0.88
N VAL A 369 -44.46 -12.78 -0.42
CA VAL A 369 -45.69 -12.97 -1.17
C VAL A 369 -45.73 -14.37 -1.77
N VAL A 370 -46.94 -14.91 -1.93
CA VAL A 370 -47.17 -16.20 -2.59
C VAL A 370 -47.21 -15.97 -4.10
N ILE A 371 -46.41 -16.73 -4.84
CA ILE A 371 -46.31 -16.70 -6.31
C ILE A 371 -46.49 -18.13 -6.80
N THR A 372 -47.26 -18.32 -7.87
CA THR A 372 -47.58 -19.65 -8.39
C THR A 372 -46.74 -19.94 -9.64
N CYS A 373 -46.03 -21.07 -9.61
CA CYS A 373 -45.35 -21.63 -10.77
C CYS A 373 -46.21 -22.71 -11.42
N ASP A 374 -46.46 -22.60 -12.72
CA ASP A 374 -47.27 -23.58 -13.47
C ASP A 374 -46.74 -25.02 -13.38
N ILE A 375 -45.43 -25.18 -13.18
CA ILE A 375 -44.75 -26.48 -13.13
C ILE A 375 -44.64 -27.02 -11.70
N HIS A 376 -44.41 -26.16 -10.70
CA HIS A 376 -44.00 -26.56 -9.35
C HIS A 376 -44.95 -26.11 -8.23
N GLY A 377 -46.05 -25.45 -8.60
CA GLY A 377 -47.06 -24.93 -7.68
C GLY A 377 -46.63 -23.65 -6.95
N ASP A 378 -47.31 -23.37 -5.84
CA ASP A 378 -47.13 -22.16 -5.04
C ASP A 378 -45.76 -22.15 -4.33
N PHE A 379 -45.08 -21.01 -4.35
CA PHE A 379 -43.85 -20.77 -3.62
C PHE A 379 -43.84 -19.35 -3.03
N GLU A 380 -43.12 -19.17 -1.92
CA GLU A 380 -43.00 -17.87 -1.27
C GLU A 380 -41.69 -17.18 -1.62
N GLN A 381 -41.76 -15.88 -1.88
CA GLN A 381 -40.58 -15.05 -2.10
C GLN A 381 -40.80 -13.60 -1.68
N THR A 382 -39.75 -12.89 -1.28
CA THR A 382 -39.88 -11.45 -1.05
C THR A 382 -39.99 -10.70 -2.38
N PRO A 383 -40.89 -9.71 -2.51
CA PRO A 383 -41.03 -8.89 -3.69
C PRO A 383 -39.71 -8.27 -4.16
N GLY A 384 -38.85 -7.81 -3.26
CA GLY A 384 -37.52 -7.31 -3.64
C GLY A 384 -36.64 -8.36 -4.34
N SER A 385 -36.64 -9.60 -3.85
CA SER A 385 -35.88 -10.70 -4.48
C SER A 385 -36.48 -11.12 -5.82
N HIS A 386 -37.82 -11.14 -5.89
CA HIS A 386 -38.53 -11.46 -7.12
C HIS A 386 -38.31 -10.40 -8.20
N LYS A 387 -38.35 -9.11 -7.82
CA LYS A 387 -38.02 -7.95 -8.65
C LYS A 387 -36.57 -7.94 -9.13
N ALA A 388 -35.66 -8.61 -8.42
CA ALA A 388 -34.27 -8.80 -8.84
C ALA A 388 -34.09 -9.93 -9.87
N GLY A 389 -35.17 -10.53 -10.36
CA GLY A 389 -35.14 -11.58 -11.39
C GLY A 389 -35.01 -13.00 -10.84
N ARG A 390 -35.11 -13.20 -9.52
CA ARG A 390 -35.14 -14.56 -8.94
C ARG A 390 -36.53 -15.16 -9.12
N GLY A 391 -36.65 -16.25 -9.87
CA GLY A 391 -37.91 -16.97 -10.10
C GLY A 391 -38.13 -18.13 -9.12
N CYS A 392 -38.94 -19.11 -9.54
CA CYS A 392 -39.18 -20.35 -8.78
C CYS A 392 -37.85 -21.08 -8.46
N PRO A 393 -37.55 -21.36 -7.17
CA PRO A 393 -36.32 -22.05 -6.76
C PRO A 393 -36.15 -23.43 -7.40
N LYS A 394 -37.25 -24.19 -7.56
CA LYS A 394 -37.23 -25.52 -8.18
C LYS A 394 -36.89 -25.46 -9.68
N CYS A 395 -37.41 -24.48 -10.42
CA CYS A 395 -37.01 -24.22 -11.82
C CYS A 395 -35.54 -23.76 -11.95
N GLY A 396 -35.02 -23.02 -10.96
CA GLY A 396 -33.63 -22.59 -10.95
C GLY A 396 -32.67 -23.77 -10.82
N ILE A 397 -33.01 -24.75 -9.99
CA ILE A 397 -32.23 -25.99 -9.80
C ILE A 397 -32.18 -26.79 -11.11
N THR A 398 -33.33 -27.02 -11.77
CA THR A 398 -33.38 -27.81 -13.02
C THR A 398 -32.57 -27.19 -14.16
N LYS A 399 -32.62 -25.86 -14.34
CA LYS A 399 -31.80 -25.15 -15.34
C LYS A 399 -30.29 -25.18 -15.04
N SER A 400 -29.92 -25.16 -13.76
CA SER A 400 -28.52 -25.26 -13.34
C SER A 400 -27.95 -26.67 -13.56
N THR A 401 -28.78 -27.71 -13.44
CA THR A 401 -28.37 -29.10 -13.70
C THR A 401 -28.21 -29.42 -15.19
N GLU A 402 -28.93 -28.73 -16.08
CA GLU A 402 -28.80 -28.91 -17.54
C GLU A 402 -27.60 -28.15 -18.13
N SER A 403 -27.36 -26.91 -17.68
CA SER A 403 -26.24 -26.06 -18.16
C SER A 403 -24.85 -26.50 -17.67
N GLY A 404 -24.76 -27.41 -16.69
CA GLY A 404 -23.51 -27.82 -16.03
C GLY A 404 -22.82 -29.06 -16.62
N LYS A 405 -23.35 -29.67 -17.69
CA LYS A 405 -22.77 -30.91 -18.26
C LYS A 405 -21.59 -30.58 -19.19
N ILE A 406 -20.37 -30.51 -18.65
CA ILE A 406 -19.13 -30.51 -19.46
C ILE A 406 -18.97 -31.91 -20.08
N LYS A 407 -18.84 -32.01 -21.41
CA LYS A 407 -18.67 -33.31 -22.09
C LYS A 407 -17.29 -33.91 -21.76
N TYR A 408 -17.19 -35.24 -21.71
CA TYR A 408 -15.94 -35.96 -21.40
C TYR A 408 -14.75 -35.52 -22.27
N GLU A 409 -14.98 -35.31 -23.57
CA GLU A 409 -13.98 -34.82 -24.52
C GLU A 409 -13.44 -33.43 -24.16
N GLU A 410 -14.31 -32.53 -23.68
CA GLU A 410 -13.93 -31.18 -23.25
C GLU A 410 -13.12 -31.22 -21.94
N PHE A 411 -13.40 -32.18 -21.06
CA PHE A 411 -12.61 -32.41 -19.85
C PHE A 411 -11.18 -32.84 -20.18
N LEU A 412 -10.99 -33.80 -21.08
CA LEU A 412 -9.66 -34.29 -21.47
C LEU A 412 -8.77 -33.19 -22.04
N LEU A 413 -9.31 -32.38 -22.98
CA LEU A 413 -8.57 -31.28 -23.60
C LEU A 413 -8.07 -30.27 -22.55
N ARG A 414 -8.92 -29.89 -21.61
CA ARG A 414 -8.55 -28.93 -20.55
C ARG A 414 -7.61 -29.52 -19.51
N ALA A 415 -7.77 -30.81 -19.19
CA ALA A 415 -6.89 -31.48 -18.24
C ALA A 415 -5.47 -31.62 -18.80
N GLN A 416 -5.33 -31.90 -20.10
CA GLN A 416 -4.04 -31.99 -20.79
C GLN A 416 -3.36 -30.62 -20.94
N ASP A 417 -4.13 -29.54 -21.19
CA ASP A 417 -3.59 -28.17 -21.22
C ASP A 417 -2.97 -27.76 -19.86
N VAL A 418 -3.59 -28.17 -18.76
CA VAL A 418 -3.18 -27.76 -17.41
C VAL A 418 -2.05 -28.61 -16.85
N HIS A 419 -2.05 -29.91 -17.10
CA HIS A 419 -1.12 -30.87 -16.47
C HIS A 419 -0.14 -31.54 -17.44
N GLY A 420 -0.30 -31.38 -18.75
CA GLY A 420 0.47 -32.09 -19.77
C GLY A 420 0.34 -33.61 -19.62
N ASP A 421 1.45 -34.32 -19.77
CA ASP A 421 1.48 -35.80 -19.76
C ASP A 421 1.61 -36.42 -18.36
N LYS A 422 1.26 -35.70 -17.30
CA LYS A 422 1.48 -36.15 -15.91
C LYS A 422 0.47 -37.20 -15.42
N TYR A 423 -0.66 -37.33 -16.09
CA TYR A 423 -1.78 -38.16 -15.65
C TYR A 423 -2.36 -38.98 -16.80
N LEU A 424 -2.85 -40.18 -16.48
CA LEU A 424 -3.64 -41.03 -17.37
C LEU A 424 -5.10 -41.03 -16.91
N TYR A 425 -6.01 -40.95 -17.88
CA TYR A 425 -7.45 -40.82 -17.66
C TYR A 425 -8.24 -42.07 -18.08
N ASP A 426 -7.55 -43.20 -18.23
CA ASP A 426 -8.10 -44.47 -18.76
C ASP A 426 -9.21 -45.09 -17.89
N LEU A 427 -9.36 -44.64 -16.64
CA LEU A 427 -10.30 -45.18 -15.64
C LEU A 427 -11.50 -44.25 -15.36
N VAL A 428 -11.73 -43.23 -16.20
CA VAL A 428 -12.79 -42.25 -15.96
C VAL A 428 -14.11 -42.72 -16.60
N GLU A 429 -14.99 -43.32 -15.80
CA GLU A 429 -16.41 -43.48 -16.15
C GLU A 429 -17.19 -42.22 -15.71
N TYR A 430 -17.82 -41.54 -16.67
CA TYR A 430 -18.47 -40.25 -16.42
C TYR A 430 -19.97 -40.43 -16.14
N SER A 431 -20.35 -40.59 -14.87
CA SER A 431 -21.74 -40.88 -14.48
C SER A 431 -22.56 -39.70 -13.92
N ALA A 432 -21.97 -38.67 -13.29
CA ALA A 432 -22.75 -37.51 -12.81
C ALA A 432 -21.89 -36.30 -12.39
N TYR A 433 -22.48 -35.10 -12.40
CA TYR A 433 -21.84 -33.85 -11.98
C TYR A 433 -21.68 -33.79 -10.45
N GLY A 434 -20.51 -34.20 -9.95
CA GLY A 434 -20.13 -34.10 -8.54
C GLY A 434 -19.33 -35.30 -8.01
N GLU A 435 -19.35 -36.42 -8.71
CA GLU A 435 -18.61 -37.61 -8.30
C GLU A 435 -17.11 -37.44 -8.61
N LYS A 436 -16.29 -37.93 -7.69
CA LYS A 436 -14.83 -37.91 -7.86
C LYS A 436 -14.47 -38.95 -8.91
N VAL A 437 -13.71 -38.54 -9.92
CA VAL A 437 -13.19 -39.46 -10.94
C VAL A 437 -11.84 -40.01 -10.49
N SER A 438 -11.56 -41.25 -10.87
CA SER A 438 -10.28 -41.91 -10.62
C SER A 438 -9.26 -41.49 -11.69
N ILE A 439 -8.29 -40.68 -11.28
CA ILE A 439 -7.20 -40.17 -12.12
C ILE A 439 -5.94 -40.92 -11.75
N LYS A 440 -5.18 -41.41 -12.72
CA LYS A 440 -3.92 -42.11 -12.47
C LYS A 440 -2.75 -41.15 -12.61
N CYS A 441 -2.07 -40.86 -11.52
CA CYS A 441 -0.77 -40.20 -11.54
C CYS A 441 0.30 -41.20 -11.99
N LEU A 442 1.17 -40.79 -12.91
CA LEU A 442 2.27 -41.64 -13.37
C LEU A 442 3.28 -41.99 -12.25
N LEU A 443 3.36 -41.17 -11.19
CA LEU A 443 4.30 -41.37 -10.07
C LEU A 443 3.67 -42.10 -8.89
N HIS A 444 2.45 -41.73 -8.49
CA HIS A 444 1.84 -42.17 -7.23
C HIS A 444 0.56 -43.00 -7.39
N GLY A 445 0.24 -43.41 -8.62
CA GLY A 445 -0.89 -44.29 -8.90
C GLY A 445 -2.24 -43.57 -8.89
N VAL A 446 -3.31 -44.34 -8.68
CA VAL A 446 -4.70 -43.87 -8.82
C VAL A 446 -5.13 -43.06 -7.60
N PHE A 447 -5.72 -41.89 -7.84
CA PHE A 447 -6.31 -41.03 -6.81
C PHE A 447 -7.65 -40.47 -7.29
N ASN A 448 -8.53 -40.13 -6.35
CA ASN A 448 -9.87 -39.65 -6.63
C ASN A 448 -9.95 -38.13 -6.50
N GLN A 449 -10.38 -37.44 -7.55
CA GLN A 449 -10.51 -35.98 -7.56
C GLN A 449 -11.71 -35.55 -8.40
N SER A 450 -12.30 -34.38 -8.10
CA SER A 450 -13.37 -33.86 -8.94
C SER A 450 -12.80 -33.29 -10.26
N PRO A 451 -13.47 -33.52 -11.41
CA PRO A 451 -13.04 -33.00 -12.71
C PRO A 451 -12.80 -31.49 -12.72
N THR A 452 -13.68 -30.72 -12.06
CA THR A 452 -13.59 -29.26 -11.96
C THR A 452 -12.35 -28.80 -11.19
N SER A 453 -12.02 -29.47 -10.08
CA SER A 453 -10.82 -29.11 -9.29
C SER A 453 -9.55 -29.47 -10.04
N HIS A 454 -9.57 -30.57 -10.78
CA HIS A 454 -8.42 -31.01 -11.58
C HIS A 454 -8.07 -30.01 -12.68
N ILE A 455 -9.05 -29.56 -13.47
CA ILE A 455 -8.86 -28.51 -14.51
C ILE A 455 -8.42 -27.18 -13.89
N ARG A 456 -8.76 -26.87 -12.64
CA ARG A 456 -8.29 -25.66 -11.95
C ARG A 456 -6.82 -25.74 -11.50
N GLY A 457 -6.11 -26.82 -11.81
CA GLY A 457 -4.70 -27.00 -11.48
C GLY A 457 -4.44 -27.81 -10.21
N ALA A 458 -5.47 -28.39 -9.58
CA ALA A 458 -5.24 -29.32 -8.49
C ALA A 458 -4.73 -30.67 -9.04
N GLY A 459 -3.53 -31.08 -8.61
CA GLY A 459 -2.90 -32.34 -9.04
C GLY A 459 -3.01 -33.46 -8.00
N CYS A 460 -2.11 -34.43 -8.10
CA CYS A 460 -1.98 -35.53 -7.15
C CYS A 460 -1.65 -35.02 -5.73
N PRO A 461 -2.40 -35.42 -4.68
CA PRO A 461 -2.13 -35.01 -3.31
C PRO A 461 -0.73 -35.38 -2.81
N THR A 462 -0.19 -36.52 -3.20
CA THR A 462 1.14 -36.99 -2.79
C THR A 462 2.26 -36.17 -3.45
N CYS A 463 2.18 -35.90 -4.76
CA CYS A 463 3.10 -34.95 -5.43
C CYS A 463 3.07 -33.56 -4.76
N GLY A 464 1.86 -33.10 -4.39
CA GLY A 464 1.68 -31.83 -3.68
C GLY A 464 2.35 -31.81 -2.30
N LEU A 465 2.30 -32.93 -1.57
CA LEU A 465 2.95 -33.07 -0.27
C LEU A 465 4.47 -33.19 -0.37
N GLU A 466 4.99 -33.95 -1.34
CA GLU A 466 6.44 -34.09 -1.58
C GLU A 466 7.09 -32.76 -1.95
N SER A 467 6.51 -32.02 -2.90
CA SER A 467 7.00 -30.70 -3.31
C SER A 467 6.88 -29.63 -2.21
N SER A 468 5.93 -29.78 -1.27
CA SER A 468 5.80 -28.91 -0.09
C SER A 468 6.82 -29.26 0.99
N ARG A 469 7.09 -30.56 1.21
CA ARG A 469 8.10 -31.07 2.15
C ARG A 469 9.52 -30.67 1.75
N GLU A 470 9.85 -30.70 0.47
CA GLU A 470 11.15 -30.22 -0.04
C GLU A 470 11.35 -28.72 0.21
N LYS A 471 10.30 -27.90 0.09
CA LYS A 471 10.35 -26.45 0.37
C LYS A 471 10.48 -26.11 1.85
N GLN A 472 10.13 -27.03 2.75
CA GLN A 472 10.12 -26.81 4.21
C GLN A 472 11.34 -27.37 4.96
N ARG A 473 12.25 -28.09 4.31
CA ARG A 473 13.48 -28.58 4.95
C ARG A 473 14.47 -27.44 5.21
N ILE A 474 14.44 -26.87 6.42
CA ILE A 474 15.46 -25.93 6.91
C ILE A 474 16.60 -26.77 7.55
N PRO A 475 17.86 -26.63 7.12
CA PRO A 475 18.97 -27.37 7.70
C PRO A 475 19.15 -27.09 9.20
N HIS A 476 19.45 -28.13 10.00
CA HIS A 476 19.56 -28.04 11.47
C HIS A 476 20.50 -26.92 11.96
N HIS A 477 21.64 -26.72 11.30
CA HIS A 477 22.59 -25.66 11.66
C HIS A 477 22.00 -24.23 11.52
N VAL A 478 21.06 -24.03 10.60
CA VAL A 478 20.37 -22.73 10.41
C VAL A 478 19.40 -22.48 11.56
N ILE A 479 18.74 -23.53 12.07
CA ILE A 479 17.81 -23.45 13.20
C ILE A 479 18.56 -23.04 14.47
N LEU A 480 19.69 -23.70 14.77
CA LEU A 480 20.52 -23.39 15.93
C LEU A 480 21.09 -21.96 15.90
N LYS A 481 21.47 -21.46 14.71
CA LYS A 481 21.96 -20.09 14.56
C LYS A 481 20.87 -19.07 14.92
N LYS A 482 19.66 -19.23 14.39
CA LYS A 482 18.54 -18.34 14.69
C LYS A 482 18.09 -18.43 16.15
N ALA A 483 18.07 -19.64 16.72
CA ALA A 483 17.71 -19.83 18.13
C ALA A 483 18.67 -19.09 19.07
N ASN A 484 19.98 -19.14 18.78
CA ASN A 484 20.99 -18.37 19.52
C ASN A 484 20.84 -16.85 19.36
N GLU A 485 20.49 -16.37 18.16
CA GLU A 485 20.23 -14.94 17.92
C GLU A 485 19.03 -14.43 18.72
N VAL A 486 17.93 -15.20 18.76
CA VAL A 486 16.69 -14.83 19.45
C VAL A 486 16.86 -14.80 20.98
N HIS A 487 17.59 -15.77 21.53
CA HIS A 487 17.79 -15.90 22.98
C HIS A 487 19.13 -15.37 23.47
N ASN A 488 19.86 -14.64 22.62
CA ASN A 488 21.18 -14.07 22.92
C ASN A 488 22.13 -15.07 23.61
N PHE A 489 22.22 -16.29 23.04
CA PHE A 489 23.07 -17.38 23.53
C PHE A 489 22.77 -17.90 24.95
N LYS A 490 21.54 -17.69 25.44
CA LYS A 490 21.13 -18.12 26.79
C LYS A 490 20.99 -19.64 26.97
N TYR A 491 20.70 -20.39 25.90
CA TYR A 491 20.42 -21.83 25.95
C TYR A 491 21.45 -22.63 25.15
N SER A 492 21.72 -23.87 25.58
CA SER A 492 22.44 -24.87 24.78
C SER A 492 21.45 -25.87 24.17
N TYR A 493 21.87 -26.60 23.13
CA TYR A 493 20.99 -27.48 22.35
C TYR A 493 21.66 -28.83 22.15
N ALA A 494 20.89 -29.93 22.16
CA ALA A 494 21.43 -31.25 21.83
C ALA A 494 21.74 -31.37 20.33
N GLU A 495 22.78 -32.13 19.98
CA GLU A 495 22.99 -32.59 18.60
C GLU A 495 21.90 -33.61 18.25
N CYS A 496 21.20 -33.39 17.14
CA CYS A 496 20.09 -34.24 16.73
C CYS A 496 20.45 -34.95 15.40
N SER A 497 20.21 -36.26 15.35
CA SER A 497 20.30 -37.08 14.14
C SER A 497 19.16 -36.73 13.18
N ASP A 498 19.41 -36.91 11.88
CA ASP A 498 18.63 -36.39 10.75
C ASP A 498 17.17 -36.90 10.59
N GLU A 499 16.58 -37.52 11.62
CA GLU A 499 15.24 -38.11 11.60
C GLU A 499 14.26 -37.45 12.59
N ASN A 500 14.34 -36.13 12.78
CA ASN A 500 13.46 -35.44 13.72
C ASN A 500 12.11 -35.09 13.07
N SER A 501 11.19 -36.07 13.02
CA SER A 501 9.85 -35.97 12.42
C SER A 501 8.88 -35.03 13.13
N ASP A 502 9.18 -34.65 14.38
CA ASP A 502 8.18 -34.05 15.28
C ASP A 502 8.33 -32.53 15.47
N GLY A 503 9.30 -31.89 14.81
CA GLY A 503 9.47 -30.43 14.84
C GLY A 503 9.78 -29.87 16.24
N LYS A 504 10.29 -30.70 17.15
CA LYS A 504 10.71 -30.35 18.52
C LYS A 504 12.23 -30.28 18.64
N LEU A 505 12.71 -29.35 19.45
CA LEU A 505 14.11 -29.10 19.78
C LEU A 505 14.31 -29.36 21.27
N LEU A 506 15.34 -30.12 21.62
CA LEU A 506 15.76 -30.31 23.01
C LEU A 506 16.70 -29.15 23.39
N VAL A 507 16.24 -28.33 24.33
CA VAL A 507 16.88 -27.09 24.77
C VAL A 507 17.31 -27.22 26.22
N TYR A 508 18.53 -26.80 26.54
CA TYR A 508 19.08 -26.82 27.89
C TYR A 508 19.17 -25.41 28.45
N CYS A 509 18.47 -25.21 29.57
CA CYS A 509 18.60 -24.03 30.40
C CYS A 509 19.74 -24.21 31.41
N PRO A 510 20.64 -23.21 31.57
CA PRO A 510 21.69 -23.25 32.59
C PRO A 510 21.16 -23.42 34.02
N GLU A 511 19.93 -22.97 34.30
CA GLU A 511 19.34 -22.97 35.64
C GLU A 511 18.36 -24.14 35.89
N HIS A 512 17.66 -24.62 34.85
CA HIS A 512 16.53 -25.56 35.00
C HIS A 512 16.68 -26.86 34.19
N GLY A 513 17.87 -27.10 33.60
CA GLY A 513 18.14 -28.33 32.86
C GLY A 513 17.47 -28.40 31.48
N GLY A 514 17.35 -29.63 30.95
CA GLY A 514 16.86 -29.91 29.59
C GLY A 514 15.34 -29.94 29.49
N PHE A 515 14.77 -29.29 28.49
CA PHE A 515 13.34 -29.28 28.20
C PHE A 515 13.09 -29.35 26.68
N GLU A 516 12.00 -29.99 26.28
CA GLU A 516 11.58 -30.06 24.89
C GLU A 516 10.70 -28.86 24.50
N GLN A 517 10.95 -28.27 23.34
CA GLN A 517 10.14 -27.18 22.83
C GLN A 517 10.03 -27.22 21.31
N ARG A 518 8.87 -26.84 20.76
CA ARG A 518 8.69 -26.76 19.30
C ARG A 518 9.63 -25.72 18.68
N ILE A 519 10.23 -26.06 17.53
CA ILE A 519 11.22 -25.21 16.83
C ILE A 519 10.63 -23.83 16.50
N ASP A 520 9.40 -23.79 15.97
CA ASP A 520 8.73 -22.54 15.60
C ASP A 520 8.39 -21.65 16.80
N ALA A 521 8.05 -22.25 17.95
CA ALA A 521 7.78 -21.53 19.19
C ALA A 521 9.06 -20.96 19.80
N HIS A 522 10.14 -21.75 19.78
CA HIS A 522 11.43 -21.33 20.31
C HIS A 522 12.05 -20.17 19.51
N LEU A 523 11.97 -20.24 18.16
CA LEU A 523 12.42 -19.17 17.26
C LEU A 523 11.59 -17.88 17.36
N ARG A 524 10.40 -17.92 17.99
CA ARG A 524 9.59 -16.74 18.32
C ARG A 524 9.96 -16.09 19.66
N GLY A 525 10.92 -16.65 20.40
CA GLY A 525 11.39 -16.10 21.67
C GLY A 525 10.75 -16.69 22.91
N VAL A 526 10.01 -17.80 22.80
CA VAL A 526 9.55 -18.56 23.97
C VAL A 526 10.75 -19.25 24.61
N GLY A 527 11.00 -18.98 25.90
CA GLY A 527 12.16 -19.50 26.65
C GLY A 527 11.82 -20.69 27.55
N CYS A 528 12.67 -20.95 28.54
CA CYS A 528 12.47 -22.01 29.54
C CYS A 528 11.18 -21.77 30.35
N PRO A 529 10.26 -22.74 30.43
CA PRO A 529 9.02 -22.64 31.19
C PRO A 529 9.23 -22.34 32.67
N GLU A 530 10.28 -22.90 33.28
CA GLU A 530 10.59 -22.72 34.70
C GLU A 530 11.19 -21.33 34.99
N CYS A 531 12.14 -20.84 34.18
CA CYS A 531 12.61 -19.44 34.25
C CYS A 531 11.46 -18.43 34.12
N THR A 532 10.42 -18.79 33.36
CA THR A 532 9.25 -17.92 33.13
C THR A 532 8.29 -17.98 34.31
N SER A 533 8.32 -19.07 35.09
CA SER A 533 7.48 -19.29 36.27
C SER A 533 8.02 -18.56 37.51
N ILE A 534 9.35 -18.44 37.67
CA ILE A 534 9.97 -17.66 38.75
C ILE A 534 9.65 -16.16 38.64
N LYS A 535 9.46 -15.63 37.41
CA LYS A 535 9.01 -14.24 37.19
C LYS A 535 7.56 -13.95 37.61
N ARG A 536 6.78 -14.96 38.03
CA ARG A 536 5.37 -14.79 38.41
C ARG A 536 5.15 -14.44 39.88
N ASN A 537 6.15 -14.60 40.75
CA ASN A 537 6.09 -14.20 42.17
C ASN A 537 6.87 -12.90 42.40
N ILE A 538 6.27 -11.78 42.03
CA ILE A 538 6.74 -10.45 42.45
C ILE A 538 6.23 -10.19 43.87
N GLN A 539 7.14 -9.96 44.82
CA GLN A 539 6.78 -9.53 46.18
C GLN A 539 6.44 -8.03 46.23
N THR A 540 5.69 -7.61 47.24
CA THR A 540 5.18 -6.24 47.44
C THR A 540 6.25 -5.15 47.24
N ASP A 541 7.46 -5.31 47.79
CA ASP A 541 8.52 -4.29 47.69
C ASP A 541 9.07 -4.14 46.26
N GLU A 542 9.18 -5.26 45.53
CA GLU A 542 9.59 -5.26 44.12
C GLU A 542 8.50 -4.64 43.23
N PHE A 543 7.22 -4.87 43.54
CA PHE A 543 6.11 -4.22 42.85
C PHE A 543 6.13 -2.70 43.05
N ILE A 544 6.28 -2.22 44.29
CA ILE A 544 6.26 -0.78 44.60
C ILE A 544 7.44 -0.07 43.92
N SER A 545 8.65 -0.62 44.02
CA SER A 545 9.84 -0.01 43.41
C SER A 545 9.77 0.11 41.89
N ARG A 546 9.18 -0.89 41.19
CA ARG A 546 8.94 -0.83 39.75
C ARG A 546 7.82 0.14 39.38
N SER A 547 6.74 0.14 40.15
CA SER A 547 5.58 1.00 39.89
C SER A 547 5.92 2.49 40.09
N LEU A 548 6.78 2.83 41.05
CA LEU A 548 7.32 4.18 41.23
C LEU A 548 8.16 4.65 40.02
N LYS A 549 8.99 3.77 39.44
CA LYS A 549 9.77 4.11 38.22
C LYS A 549 8.88 4.37 37.00
N ILE A 550 7.81 3.60 36.85
CA ILE A 550 6.89 3.71 35.70
C ILE A 550 6.01 4.95 35.81
N HIS A 551 5.41 5.16 36.99
CA HIS A 551 4.36 6.17 37.16
C HIS A 551 4.83 7.49 37.77
N LYS A 552 6.13 7.63 38.09
CA LYS A 552 6.79 8.87 38.53
C LYS A 552 6.05 9.58 39.68
N GLY A 553 5.60 8.82 40.68
CA GLY A 553 4.98 9.37 41.89
C GLY A 553 3.51 9.82 41.75
N ARG A 554 2.75 9.31 40.77
CA ARG A 554 1.33 9.65 40.59
C ARG A 554 0.35 8.84 41.45
N TYR A 555 0.83 7.82 42.17
CA TYR A 555 0.01 6.87 42.93
C TYR A 555 0.67 6.54 44.27
N GLY A 556 -0.15 6.37 45.31
CA GLY A 556 0.20 5.83 46.61
C GLY A 556 -0.03 4.31 46.68
N TYR A 557 0.82 3.61 47.44
CA TYR A 557 0.82 2.14 47.52
C TYR A 557 0.68 1.63 48.96
N ASP A 558 0.20 2.47 49.88
CA ASP A 558 0.13 2.17 51.31
C ASP A 558 -0.84 1.02 51.67
N HIS A 559 -1.68 0.62 50.71
CA HIS A 559 -2.67 -0.46 50.85
C HIS A 559 -2.42 -1.65 49.92
N VAL A 560 -1.23 -1.72 49.31
CA VAL A 560 -0.89 -2.77 48.35
C VAL A 560 -0.26 -3.98 49.03
N ASN A 561 -0.83 -5.16 48.79
CA ASN A 561 -0.22 -6.45 49.15
C ASN A 561 -0.15 -7.34 47.90
N CYS A 562 1.05 -7.51 47.33
CA CYS A 562 1.27 -8.20 46.07
C CYS A 562 1.96 -9.56 46.29
N ASN A 563 1.23 -10.64 46.00
CA ASN A 563 1.70 -12.03 46.09
C ASN A 563 1.75 -12.71 44.71
N GLY A 564 1.83 -11.94 43.62
CA GLY A 564 1.92 -12.46 42.26
C GLY A 564 1.54 -11.46 41.18
N THR A 565 1.73 -11.81 39.91
CA THR A 565 1.45 -10.90 38.78
C THR A 565 -0.04 -10.70 38.50
N ASP A 566 -0.90 -11.61 38.96
CA ASP A 566 -2.34 -11.60 38.68
C ASP A 566 -3.17 -11.15 39.89
N THR A 567 -2.53 -10.72 40.99
CA THR A 567 -3.24 -10.20 42.17
C THR A 567 -3.87 -8.85 41.88
N LEU A 568 -5.13 -8.68 42.31
CA LEU A 568 -5.85 -7.40 42.26
C LEU A 568 -5.40 -6.52 43.44
N LEU A 569 -4.93 -5.32 43.14
CA LEU A 569 -4.35 -4.40 44.12
C LEU A 569 -5.22 -3.16 44.27
N LYS A 570 -5.35 -2.67 45.51
CA LYS A 570 -5.97 -1.37 45.83
C LYS A 570 -4.88 -0.30 45.79
N ILE A 571 -4.86 0.48 44.73
CA ILE A 571 -3.85 1.51 44.47
C ILE A 571 -4.50 2.87 44.68
N GLU A 572 -3.84 3.77 45.41
CA GLU A 572 -4.36 5.12 45.64
C GLU A 572 -3.90 6.06 44.53
N CYS A 573 -4.84 6.73 43.86
CA CYS A 573 -4.53 7.86 43.01
C CYS A 573 -4.68 9.16 43.80
N TYR A 574 -3.61 9.97 43.85
CA TYR A 574 -3.65 11.26 44.55
C TYR A 574 -4.70 12.26 44.02
N LYS A 575 -5.31 12.00 42.86
CA LYS A 575 -6.41 12.82 42.30
C LYS A 575 -7.80 12.23 42.50
N HIS A 576 -7.94 10.91 42.41
CA HIS A 576 -9.25 10.24 42.31
C HIS A 576 -9.49 9.18 43.40
N GLY A 577 -8.60 9.08 44.39
CA GLY A 577 -8.71 8.12 45.47
C GLY A 577 -8.35 6.70 45.05
N ILE A 578 -8.80 5.73 45.84
CA ILE A 578 -8.41 4.32 45.72
C ILE A 578 -9.17 3.65 44.57
N PHE A 579 -8.43 2.95 43.70
CA PHE A 579 -8.99 2.14 42.62
C PHE A 579 -8.33 0.76 42.57
N GLU A 580 -9.02 -0.22 41.97
CA GLU A 580 -8.55 -1.60 41.89
C GLU A 580 -7.93 -1.89 40.52
N GLN A 581 -6.74 -2.51 40.51
CA GLN A 581 -6.07 -2.89 39.27
C GLN A 581 -5.15 -4.10 39.47
N VAL A 582 -5.05 -4.95 38.44
CA VAL A 582 -4.18 -6.14 38.46
C VAL A 582 -2.70 -5.71 38.40
N ALA A 583 -1.87 -6.31 39.25
CA ALA A 583 -0.45 -5.99 39.39
C ALA A 583 0.31 -5.99 38.05
N SER A 584 0.12 -6.99 37.20
CA SER A 584 0.76 -7.08 35.88
C SER A 584 0.33 -5.99 34.90
N GLN A 585 -0.91 -5.49 35.00
CA GLN A 585 -1.40 -4.41 34.17
C GLN A 585 -0.82 -3.06 34.62
N HIS A 586 -0.75 -2.85 35.93
CA HIS A 586 -0.16 -1.63 36.50
C HIS A 586 1.32 -1.48 36.12
N LEU A 587 2.08 -2.59 36.19
CA LEU A 587 3.48 -2.66 35.77
C LEU A 587 3.68 -2.51 34.25
N LYS A 588 2.64 -2.67 33.43
CA LYS A 588 2.67 -2.35 31.99
C LYS A 588 2.39 -0.88 31.70
N GLY A 589 2.15 -0.07 32.73
CA GLY A 589 1.88 1.36 32.61
C GLY A 589 0.39 1.73 32.55
N SER A 590 -0.52 0.77 32.77
CA SER A 590 -1.93 1.09 32.99
C SER A 590 -2.09 1.87 34.31
N GLY A 591 -2.98 2.85 34.33
CA GLY A 591 -3.19 3.75 35.47
C GLY A 591 -4.67 3.89 35.83
N CYS A 592 -4.99 4.92 36.63
CA CYS A 592 -6.36 5.25 37.00
C CYS A 592 -7.21 5.59 35.75
N ARG A 593 -8.38 4.96 35.64
CA ARG A 593 -9.32 5.16 34.53
C ARG A 593 -9.82 6.61 34.48
N ASP A 594 -10.08 7.23 35.62
CA ASP A 594 -10.59 8.59 35.68
C ASP A 594 -9.51 9.61 35.26
N CYS A 595 -8.24 9.40 35.60
CA CYS A 595 -7.13 10.19 35.04
C CYS A 595 -7.02 10.06 33.51
N TYR A 596 -7.30 8.88 32.96
CA TYR A 596 -7.33 8.67 31.51
C TYR A 596 -8.50 9.44 30.88
N VAL A 597 -9.70 9.34 31.47
CA VAL A 597 -10.87 10.09 31.01
C VAL A 597 -10.64 11.60 31.07
N ASP A 598 -10.03 12.12 32.14
CA ASP A 598 -9.69 13.53 32.26
C ASP A 598 -8.65 13.97 31.22
N SER A 599 -7.67 13.12 30.90
CA SER A 599 -6.70 13.41 29.83
C SER A 599 -7.33 13.42 28.43
N THR A 600 -8.49 12.77 28.26
CA THR A 600 -9.27 12.78 27.02
C THR A 600 -10.32 13.88 26.95
N LYS A 601 -10.67 14.51 28.07
CA LYS A 601 -11.50 15.73 28.09
C LYS A 601 -10.63 16.93 27.72
N LEU A 602 -10.75 17.38 26.48
CA LEU A 602 -10.17 18.66 26.07
C LEU A 602 -10.94 19.76 26.81
N THR A 603 -10.33 20.40 27.80
CA THR A 603 -10.96 21.54 28.50
C THR A 603 -11.09 22.73 27.56
N LEU A 604 -12.06 23.62 27.82
CA LEU A 604 -12.27 24.84 27.04
C LEU A 604 -10.98 25.67 26.89
N GLU A 605 -10.18 25.77 27.95
CA GLU A 605 -8.88 26.47 27.93
C GLU A 605 -7.88 25.86 26.94
N ASN A 606 -7.78 24.52 26.93
CA ASN A 606 -6.88 23.81 26.01
C ASN A 606 -7.37 23.91 24.57
N TYR A 607 -8.69 23.87 24.36
CA TYR A 607 -9.31 24.08 23.04
C TYR A 607 -8.97 25.47 22.48
N LEU A 608 -9.16 26.53 23.26
CA LEU A 608 -8.86 27.90 22.84
C LEU A 608 -7.36 28.09 22.52
N LYS A 609 -6.47 27.46 23.29
CA LYS A 609 -5.02 27.51 23.06
C LYS A 609 -4.63 26.85 21.72
N ASP A 610 -5.23 25.69 21.42
CA ASP A 610 -4.99 24.99 20.15
C ASP A 610 -5.54 25.78 18.95
N CYS A 611 -6.73 26.38 19.07
CA CYS A 611 -7.32 27.19 18.02
C CYS A 611 -6.50 28.47 17.73
N LYS A 612 -6.00 29.15 18.77
CA LYS A 612 -5.08 30.29 18.61
C LYS A 612 -3.78 29.90 17.91
N LYS A 613 -3.24 28.72 18.18
CA LYS A 613 -2.00 28.24 17.52
C LYS A 613 -2.19 28.05 16.00
N ILE A 614 -3.38 27.65 15.57
CA ILE A 614 -3.67 27.31 14.17
C ILE A 614 -4.09 28.54 13.37
N HIS A 615 -4.99 29.34 13.93
CA HIS A 615 -5.62 30.45 13.21
C HIS A 615 -5.05 31.83 13.57
N GLY A 616 -4.22 31.94 14.61
CA GLY A 616 -3.75 33.22 15.14
C GLY A 616 -4.92 34.07 15.63
N ASP A 617 -4.88 35.36 15.30
CA ASP A 617 -5.90 36.36 15.67
C ASP A 617 -7.02 36.50 14.63
N LYS A 618 -7.25 35.50 13.78
CA LYS A 618 -8.27 35.57 12.71
C LYS A 618 -9.71 35.39 13.19
N TYR A 619 -9.92 34.81 14.37
CA TYR A 619 -11.25 34.51 14.90
C TYR A 619 -11.41 34.90 16.38
N GLY A 620 -12.60 35.36 16.74
CA GLY A 620 -13.07 35.60 18.09
C GLY A 620 -13.93 34.44 18.60
N TYR A 621 -13.90 34.22 19.93
CA TYR A 621 -14.58 33.11 20.60
C TYR A 621 -15.53 33.60 21.70
N SER A 622 -15.97 34.85 21.65
CA SER A 622 -16.79 35.48 22.70
C SER A 622 -18.16 34.83 22.88
N LYS A 623 -18.66 34.14 21.84
CA LYS A 623 -19.95 33.42 21.83
C LYS A 623 -19.79 31.90 21.83
N LEU A 624 -18.62 31.40 22.23
CA LEU A 624 -18.29 29.98 22.19
C LEU A 624 -18.87 29.23 23.40
N GLU A 625 -19.89 28.41 23.16
CA GLU A 625 -20.38 27.43 24.14
C GLU A 625 -19.79 26.05 23.86
N TYR A 626 -18.76 25.65 24.63
CA TYR A 626 -18.03 24.41 24.40
C TYR A 626 -18.37 23.34 25.43
N ASN A 627 -19.03 22.26 24.98
CA ASN A 627 -19.30 21.07 25.79
C ASN A 627 -18.44 19.89 25.34
N THR A 628 -18.48 19.56 24.05
CA THR A 628 -17.67 18.49 23.46
C THR A 628 -17.06 18.89 22.11
N ILE A 629 -16.01 18.17 21.67
CA ILE A 629 -15.36 18.44 20.38
C ILE A 629 -16.26 18.17 19.16
N ARG A 630 -17.37 17.43 19.33
CA ARG A 630 -18.30 17.10 18.24
C ARG A 630 -19.44 18.10 18.10
N ASP A 631 -19.61 18.98 19.08
CA ASP A 631 -20.69 19.96 19.05
C ASP A 631 -20.36 21.09 18.07
N LYS A 632 -21.42 21.65 17.47
CA LYS A 632 -21.31 22.86 16.66
C LYS A 632 -21.20 24.05 17.59
N VAL A 633 -20.19 24.88 17.36
CA VAL A 633 -19.88 26.06 18.14
C VAL A 633 -19.98 27.30 17.26
N ILE A 634 -20.36 28.43 17.86
CA ILE A 634 -20.40 29.73 17.19
C ILE A 634 -19.00 30.35 17.28
N ILE A 635 -18.44 30.68 16.13
CA ILE A 635 -17.11 31.28 15.98
C ILE A 635 -17.27 32.60 15.24
N THR A 636 -16.66 33.66 15.76
CA THR A 636 -16.72 34.99 15.14
C THR A 636 -15.53 35.16 14.21
N CYS A 637 -15.74 35.34 12.92
CA CYS A 637 -14.71 35.80 11.99
C CYS A 637 -14.59 37.32 12.07
N HIS A 638 -13.37 37.85 12.25
CA HIS A 638 -13.18 39.30 12.30
C HIS A 638 -13.59 40.03 11.00
N THR A 639 -13.67 39.31 9.87
CA THR A 639 -14.06 39.86 8.57
C THR A 639 -15.51 39.58 8.19
N HIS A 640 -16.08 38.42 8.54
CA HIS A 640 -17.41 38.00 8.06
C HIS A 640 -18.44 37.69 9.16
N GLY A 641 -18.13 38.00 10.42
CA GLY A 641 -19.04 37.81 11.54
C GLY A 641 -19.17 36.36 12.01
N ASP A 642 -20.26 36.08 12.72
CA ASP A 642 -20.50 34.79 13.39
C ASP A 642 -20.87 33.68 12.40
N PHE A 643 -20.25 32.51 12.54
CA PHE A 643 -20.59 31.31 11.78
C PHE A 643 -20.56 30.05 12.66
N LEU A 644 -21.31 29.03 12.24
CA LEU A 644 -21.39 27.74 12.92
C LEU A 644 -20.41 26.74 12.30
N GLN A 645 -19.57 26.13 13.13
CA GLN A 645 -18.66 25.05 12.72
C GLN A 645 -18.50 24.05 13.86
N THR A 646 -18.19 22.79 13.56
CA THR A 646 -17.87 21.84 14.64
C THR A 646 -16.54 22.22 15.28
N ALA A 647 -16.45 22.07 16.61
CA ALA A 647 -15.22 22.36 17.32
C ALA A 647 -14.04 21.49 16.81
N HIS A 648 -14.33 20.24 16.44
CA HIS A 648 -13.37 19.34 15.80
C HIS A 648 -12.80 19.94 14.52
N ASP A 649 -13.64 20.34 13.57
CA ASP A 649 -13.19 20.77 12.26
C ASP A 649 -12.43 22.10 12.35
N HIS A 650 -12.89 23.00 13.22
CA HIS A 650 -12.20 24.26 13.46
C HIS A 650 -10.78 24.05 14.04
N LYS A 651 -10.65 23.17 15.04
CA LYS A 651 -9.35 22.76 15.59
C LYS A 651 -8.46 22.06 14.56
N HIS A 652 -8.99 21.53 13.47
CA HIS A 652 -8.19 20.91 12.40
C HIS A 652 -7.92 21.84 11.21
N GLY A 653 -8.13 23.16 11.39
CA GLY A 653 -7.85 24.16 10.37
C GLY A 653 -9.03 24.52 9.48
N GLY A 654 -10.24 24.05 9.79
CA GLY A 654 -11.47 24.54 9.20
C GLY A 654 -11.63 26.04 9.49
N GLY A 655 -11.72 26.86 8.44
CA GLY A 655 -11.89 28.31 8.56
C GLY A 655 -13.34 28.75 8.29
N CYS A 656 -13.55 30.06 8.23
CA CYS A 656 -14.82 30.65 7.82
C CYS A 656 -15.16 30.25 6.37
N PRO A 657 -16.36 29.70 6.11
CA PRO A 657 -16.81 29.36 4.76
C PRO A 657 -16.83 30.57 3.80
N LYS A 658 -17.19 31.77 4.31
CA LYS A 658 -17.21 33.02 3.53
C LYS A 658 -15.81 33.45 3.10
N CYS A 659 -14.82 33.40 3.99
CA CYS A 659 -13.40 33.57 3.62
C CYS A 659 -12.99 32.58 2.52
N ALA A 660 -13.36 31.31 2.65
CA ALA A 660 -13.01 30.28 1.67
C ALA A 660 -13.67 30.50 0.29
N GLU A 661 -14.82 31.15 0.25
CA GLU A 661 -15.49 31.56 -1.00
C GLU A 661 -14.85 32.81 -1.61
N TYR A 662 -14.54 33.81 -0.80
CA TYR A 662 -13.80 35.00 -1.20
C TYR A 662 -12.43 34.64 -1.83
N PHE A 663 -11.63 33.77 -1.20
CA PHE A 663 -10.34 33.33 -1.77
C PHE A 663 -10.50 32.48 -3.04
N ARG A 664 -11.61 31.74 -3.20
CA ARG A 664 -11.90 31.00 -4.44
C ARG A 664 -12.21 31.95 -5.61
N ASN A 665 -12.84 33.08 -5.34
CA ASN A 665 -13.17 34.08 -6.37
C ASN A 665 -11.96 34.96 -6.76
N LEU A 666 -10.97 35.10 -5.86
CA LEU A 666 -9.71 35.82 -6.08
C LEU A 666 -8.57 34.97 -6.64
N ASP A 667 -8.80 33.68 -6.91
CA ASP A 667 -7.73 32.76 -7.30
C ASP A 667 -7.05 33.23 -8.60
N ASN A 668 -5.82 33.73 -8.49
CA ASN A 668 -5.00 34.41 -9.52
C ASN A 668 -5.48 35.78 -10.02
N LYS A 669 -6.23 36.58 -9.24
CA LYS A 669 -6.65 37.95 -9.61
C LYS A 669 -6.33 38.98 -8.53
N ASP A 670 -5.98 40.19 -8.96
CA ASP A 670 -5.67 41.32 -8.07
C ASP A 670 -6.98 41.90 -7.46
N PRO A 671 -7.11 42.05 -6.12
CA PRO A 671 -8.27 42.65 -5.47
C PRO A 671 -8.65 44.04 -5.99
N ASP A 672 -7.68 44.82 -6.45
CA ASP A 672 -7.88 46.18 -6.97
C ASP A 672 -8.25 46.21 -8.47
N THR A 673 -8.47 45.04 -9.09
CA THR A 673 -8.86 44.95 -10.50
C THR A 673 -10.18 45.70 -10.73
N PRO A 674 -10.25 46.63 -11.71
CA PRO A 674 -11.51 47.28 -12.09
C PRO A 674 -12.57 46.24 -12.50
N CYS A 675 -13.74 46.33 -11.88
CA CYS A 675 -14.84 45.38 -12.02
C CYS A 675 -16.18 46.14 -12.04
N HIS A 676 -17.14 45.63 -12.80
CA HIS A 676 -18.52 46.10 -12.74
C HIS A 676 -19.35 45.17 -11.87
N ILE A 677 -20.06 45.73 -10.90
CA ILE A 677 -21.22 45.07 -10.30
C ILE A 677 -22.45 45.48 -11.10
N TYR A 678 -23.37 44.54 -11.34
CA TYR A 678 -24.60 44.80 -12.09
C TYR A 678 -25.82 44.19 -11.41
N TYR A 679 -26.96 44.79 -11.69
CA TYR A 679 -28.29 44.30 -11.36
C TYR A 679 -29.15 44.31 -12.64
N LEU A 680 -29.58 43.14 -13.09
CA LEU A 680 -30.26 42.96 -14.37
C LEU A 680 -31.70 42.49 -14.17
N GLN A 681 -32.64 43.12 -14.87
CA GLN A 681 -33.97 42.60 -15.04
C GLN A 681 -34.01 41.70 -16.29
N LEU A 682 -34.33 40.43 -16.11
CA LEU A 682 -34.32 39.40 -17.15
C LEU A 682 -35.75 38.88 -17.39
N LYS A 683 -36.11 38.70 -18.66
CA LYS A 683 -37.39 38.11 -19.07
C LYS A 683 -37.19 36.85 -19.90
N THR A 684 -37.81 35.77 -19.44
CA THR A 684 -38.00 34.52 -20.21
C THR A 684 -39.40 34.47 -20.80
N GLU A 685 -39.74 33.41 -21.53
CA GLU A 685 -41.10 33.19 -22.06
C GLU A 685 -42.18 33.11 -20.96
N HIS A 686 -41.82 32.72 -19.73
CA HIS A 686 -42.79 32.41 -18.66
C HIS A 686 -42.59 33.21 -17.36
N LEU A 687 -41.48 33.95 -17.22
CA LEU A 687 -41.12 34.63 -15.97
C LEU A 687 -40.25 35.87 -16.22
N ILE A 688 -40.47 36.92 -15.43
CA ILE A 688 -39.54 38.04 -15.25
C ILE A 688 -38.86 37.85 -13.90
N PHE A 689 -37.54 38.02 -13.83
CA PHE A 689 -36.75 37.85 -12.62
C PHE A 689 -35.51 38.74 -12.65
N TYR A 690 -34.88 38.93 -11.50
CA TYR A 690 -33.74 39.83 -11.33
C TYR A 690 -32.47 39.06 -11.03
N LYS A 691 -31.31 39.57 -11.47
CA LYS A 691 -30.01 38.94 -11.26
C LYS A 691 -28.95 39.96 -10.85
N VAL A 692 -28.30 39.72 -9.72
CA VAL A 692 -27.08 40.43 -9.32
C VAL A 692 -25.84 39.66 -9.80
N GLY A 693 -24.75 40.37 -10.12
CA GLY A 693 -23.49 39.72 -10.49
C GLY A 693 -22.30 40.66 -10.68
N ILE A 694 -21.09 40.10 -10.71
CA ILE A 694 -19.83 40.87 -10.86
C ILE A 694 -19.00 40.46 -12.09
N THR A 695 -18.56 41.40 -12.92
CA THR A 695 -17.80 41.12 -14.15
C THR A 695 -16.60 42.05 -14.34
N THR A 696 -15.45 41.47 -14.69
CA THR A 696 -14.25 42.23 -15.11
C THR A 696 -14.28 42.59 -16.60
N LYS A 697 -15.35 42.23 -17.31
CA LYS A 697 -15.64 42.55 -18.72
C LYS A 697 -16.96 43.30 -18.81
N SER A 698 -17.35 43.81 -19.98
CA SER A 698 -18.68 44.42 -20.13
C SER A 698 -19.80 43.39 -19.90
N VAL A 699 -20.98 43.87 -19.49
CA VAL A 699 -22.16 43.02 -19.25
C VAL A 699 -22.59 42.32 -20.55
N GLU A 700 -22.50 43.01 -21.69
CA GLU A 700 -22.85 42.49 -23.01
C GLU A 700 -21.95 41.32 -23.42
N GLU A 701 -20.65 41.42 -23.14
CA GLU A 701 -19.70 40.35 -23.42
C GLU A 701 -19.94 39.12 -22.54
N ARG A 702 -20.32 39.32 -21.27
CA ARG A 702 -20.64 38.21 -20.36
C ARG A 702 -21.87 37.44 -20.82
N PHE A 703 -22.87 38.15 -21.32
CA PHE A 703 -24.19 37.61 -21.61
C PHE A 703 -24.48 37.37 -23.11
N TYR A 704 -23.45 37.26 -23.95
CA TYR A 704 -23.59 36.99 -25.40
C TYR A 704 -24.41 35.73 -25.75
N ARG A 705 -24.58 34.79 -24.81
CA ARG A 705 -25.37 33.56 -24.97
C ARG A 705 -26.82 33.68 -24.50
N LEU A 706 -27.27 34.79 -23.89
CA LEU A 706 -28.66 34.95 -23.41
C LEU A 706 -29.71 34.68 -24.50
N LYS A 707 -29.42 35.08 -25.75
CA LYS A 707 -30.28 34.81 -26.91
C LYS A 707 -30.53 33.31 -27.16
N LYS A 708 -29.68 32.41 -26.66
CA LYS A 708 -29.85 30.95 -26.77
C LYS A 708 -30.69 30.34 -25.65
N ASP A 709 -30.85 31.05 -24.53
CA ASP A 709 -31.70 30.65 -23.41
C ASP A 709 -33.13 31.24 -23.53
N ASN A 710 -33.47 31.86 -24.66
CA ASN A 710 -34.72 32.62 -24.87
C ASN A 710 -34.95 33.73 -23.82
N THR A 711 -33.87 34.25 -23.24
CA THR A 711 -33.92 35.30 -22.21
C THR A 711 -33.49 36.64 -22.80
N LYS A 712 -34.23 37.71 -22.46
CA LYS A 712 -33.92 39.09 -22.84
C LYS A 712 -33.64 39.93 -21.60
N ILE A 713 -32.68 40.84 -21.70
CA ILE A 713 -32.47 41.91 -20.71
C ILE A 713 -33.54 42.96 -20.96
N LEU A 714 -34.30 43.31 -19.92
CA LEU A 714 -35.29 44.38 -19.94
C LEU A 714 -34.71 45.68 -19.40
N ASP A 715 -33.95 45.58 -18.32
CA ASP A 715 -33.32 46.71 -17.64
C ASP A 715 -31.95 46.32 -17.08
N GLN A 716 -31.05 47.30 -17.00
CA GLN A 716 -29.66 47.11 -16.58
C GLN A 716 -29.17 48.29 -15.73
N LEU A 717 -28.85 48.00 -14.48
CA LEU A 717 -28.11 48.87 -13.59
C LEU A 717 -26.68 48.32 -13.44
N SER A 718 -25.66 49.16 -13.55
CA SER A 718 -24.28 48.74 -13.36
C SER A 718 -23.41 49.87 -12.84
N ALA A 719 -22.55 49.55 -11.86
CA ALA A 719 -21.62 50.48 -11.25
C ALA A 719 -20.18 49.97 -11.38
N LEU A 720 -19.23 50.87 -11.61
CA LEU A 720 -17.80 50.53 -11.69
C LEU A 720 -17.17 50.60 -10.29
N THR A 721 -16.45 49.55 -9.90
CA THR A 721 -15.77 49.45 -8.60
C THR A 721 -14.54 48.53 -8.67
N THR A 722 -13.90 48.23 -7.55
CA THR A 722 -12.84 47.22 -7.46
C THR A 722 -13.44 45.83 -7.27
N LEU A 723 -12.70 44.79 -7.69
CA LEU A 723 -13.14 43.40 -7.56
C LEU A 723 -13.44 43.03 -6.11
N ASP A 724 -12.64 43.53 -5.16
CA ASP A 724 -12.87 43.35 -3.72
C ASP A 724 -14.23 43.89 -3.27
N LYS A 725 -14.50 45.17 -3.54
CA LYS A 725 -15.77 45.84 -3.21
C LYS A 725 -16.95 45.20 -3.92
N ALA A 726 -16.79 44.78 -5.17
CA ALA A 726 -17.84 44.11 -5.93
C ALA A 726 -18.25 42.76 -5.29
N ILE A 727 -17.28 41.95 -4.85
CA ILE A 727 -17.56 40.65 -4.21
C ILE A 727 -18.31 40.86 -2.89
N VAL A 728 -17.88 41.83 -2.08
CA VAL A 728 -18.54 42.15 -0.80
C VAL A 728 -19.96 42.65 -1.04
N ALA A 729 -20.15 43.57 -2.00
CA ALA A 729 -21.45 44.11 -2.36
C ALA A 729 -22.43 43.03 -2.85
N GLU A 730 -21.98 42.15 -3.76
CA GLU A 730 -22.78 41.03 -4.27
C GLU A 730 -23.23 40.09 -3.15
N GLN A 731 -22.32 39.71 -2.24
CA GLN A 731 -22.65 38.86 -1.10
C GLN A 731 -23.62 39.53 -0.13
N THR A 732 -23.44 40.83 0.14
CA THR A 732 -24.31 41.58 1.05
C THR A 732 -25.75 41.63 0.53
N ILE A 733 -25.93 41.93 -0.77
CA ILE A 733 -27.25 41.95 -1.41
C ILE A 733 -27.91 40.56 -1.37
N LEU A 734 -27.15 39.50 -1.62
CA LEU A 734 -27.69 38.12 -1.57
C LEU A 734 -28.12 37.73 -0.16
N GLU A 735 -27.39 38.15 0.87
CA GLU A 735 -27.70 37.83 2.27
C GLU A 735 -28.90 38.64 2.80
N GLU A 736 -28.95 39.93 2.50
CA GLU A 736 -30.03 40.82 2.95
C GLU A 736 -31.38 40.39 2.37
N PHE A 737 -31.40 39.91 1.12
CA PHE A 737 -32.61 39.54 0.39
C PHE A 737 -32.75 38.04 0.14
N GLU A 738 -32.14 37.20 0.97
CA GLU A 738 -32.16 35.73 0.82
C GLU A 738 -33.59 35.15 0.77
N GLU A 739 -34.56 35.78 1.44
CA GLU A 739 -35.97 35.36 1.43
C GLU A 739 -36.66 35.53 0.06
N TYR A 740 -36.17 36.45 -0.78
CA TYR A 740 -36.70 36.72 -2.13
C TYR A 740 -35.97 35.91 -3.22
N ARG A 741 -35.06 35.02 -2.81
CA ARG A 741 -34.17 34.29 -3.72
C ARG A 741 -34.94 33.25 -4.54
N LEU A 742 -34.80 33.33 -5.85
CA LEU A 742 -35.46 32.44 -6.80
C LEU A 742 -34.68 31.13 -6.91
N LEU A 743 -35.06 30.12 -6.12
CA LEU A 743 -34.54 28.75 -6.18
C LEU A 743 -35.09 27.99 -7.39
N MET A 744 -34.64 28.36 -8.59
CA MET A 744 -34.85 27.55 -9.80
C MET A 744 -33.50 27.26 -10.47
N SER A 745 -33.05 26.01 -10.38
CA SER A 745 -31.82 25.53 -11.04
C SER A 745 -31.87 25.53 -12.58
N ASP A 746 -33.02 25.91 -13.16
CA ASP A 746 -33.40 25.58 -14.54
C ASP A 746 -33.59 26.82 -15.44
N THR A 747 -33.42 28.05 -14.93
CA THR A 747 -33.68 29.29 -15.69
C THR A 747 -32.51 29.77 -16.57
N LEU A 748 -31.26 29.55 -16.15
CA LEU A 748 -30.04 29.96 -16.88
C LEU A 748 -29.09 28.77 -17.13
N VAL A 749 -29.60 27.69 -17.72
CA VAL A 749 -28.88 26.41 -17.86
C VAL A 749 -27.68 26.49 -18.81
N LEU A 750 -27.73 27.28 -19.89
CA LEU A 750 -26.61 27.40 -20.84
C LEU A 750 -25.71 28.62 -20.57
N SER A 751 -26.26 29.66 -19.95
CA SER A 751 -25.53 30.88 -19.56
C SER A 751 -24.79 30.75 -18.22
N GLY A 752 -25.24 29.86 -17.33
CA GLY A 752 -24.71 29.69 -15.97
C GLY A 752 -25.15 30.82 -15.01
N GLY A 753 -25.00 30.61 -13.70
CA GLY A 753 -25.23 31.66 -12.69
C GLY A 753 -26.69 31.85 -12.22
N GLY A 754 -27.47 30.77 -12.14
CA GLY A 754 -28.87 30.80 -11.65
C GLY A 754 -29.01 30.87 -10.11
N THR A 755 -27.90 30.92 -9.37
CA THR A 755 -27.90 31.00 -7.90
C THR A 755 -28.06 32.42 -7.38
N GLU A 756 -27.67 33.45 -8.14
CA GLU A 756 -27.76 34.86 -7.73
C GLU A 756 -29.00 35.56 -8.31
N CYS A 757 -30.17 34.92 -8.25
CA CYS A 757 -31.42 35.43 -8.85
C CYS A 757 -32.51 35.67 -7.81
N PHE A 758 -33.31 36.72 -8.03
CA PHE A 758 -34.46 37.11 -7.21
C PHE A 758 -35.74 37.07 -8.04
N ALA A 759 -36.87 36.74 -7.41
CA ALA A 759 -38.17 36.73 -8.08
C ALA A 759 -38.66 38.16 -8.38
N ASP A 760 -38.40 39.09 -7.46
CA ASP A 760 -38.87 40.48 -7.48
C ASP A 760 -37.71 41.48 -7.43
N ASP A 761 -38.02 42.75 -7.67
CA ASP A 761 -37.07 43.87 -7.65
C ASP A 761 -36.71 44.27 -6.22
N VAL A 762 -35.82 43.52 -5.59
CA VAL A 762 -35.48 43.73 -4.18
C VAL A 762 -34.79 45.07 -3.90
N LEU A 763 -34.08 45.63 -4.88
CA LEU A 763 -33.45 46.95 -4.70
C LEU A 763 -34.47 48.07 -4.91
N GLY A 764 -35.24 48.02 -6.01
CA GLY A 764 -36.26 49.01 -6.32
C GLY A 764 -37.40 49.06 -5.29
N MET A 765 -37.83 47.91 -4.76
CA MET A 765 -38.89 47.84 -3.74
C MET A 765 -38.49 48.50 -2.42
N HIS A 766 -37.20 48.48 -2.09
CA HIS A 766 -36.66 49.03 -0.85
C HIS A 766 -36.07 50.43 -1.02
N GLY A 767 -36.12 50.99 -2.25
CA GLY A 767 -35.59 52.33 -2.56
C GLY A 767 -34.06 52.42 -2.43
N LEU A 768 -33.36 51.30 -2.66
CA LEU A 768 -31.91 51.18 -2.53
C LEU A 768 -31.26 51.20 -3.92
N GLU A 769 -30.10 51.84 -4.02
CA GLU A 769 -29.30 51.86 -5.25
C GLU A 769 -28.11 50.88 -5.17
N LEU A 770 -27.59 50.45 -6.32
CA LEU A 770 -26.48 49.50 -6.35
C LEU A 770 -25.21 50.10 -5.74
N GLU A 771 -25.08 51.42 -5.85
CA GLU A 771 -24.01 52.26 -5.33
C GLU A 771 -23.94 52.27 -3.79
N ASP A 772 -25.07 52.07 -3.11
CA ASP A 772 -25.13 52.06 -1.64
C ASP A 772 -24.29 50.91 -1.05
N TYR A 773 -24.15 49.81 -1.80
CA TYR A 773 -23.42 48.60 -1.38
C TYR A 773 -21.92 48.62 -1.71
N ILE A 774 -21.42 49.67 -2.38
CA ILE A 774 -20.04 49.74 -2.90
C ILE A 774 -19.08 50.50 -1.97
N THR A 775 -19.60 51.05 -0.87
CA THR A 775 -18.90 51.99 0.02
C THR A 775 -17.72 51.39 0.79
#